data_AF-A0A365N749-F1
#
_entry.id   AF-A0A365N749-F1
#
_cell.length_a   1.000
_cell.length_b   1.000
_cell.length_c   1.000
_cell.angle_alpha   90.00
_cell.angle_beta   90.00
_cell.angle_gamma   90.00
#
_symmetry.space_group_name_H-M   'P 1'
#
loop_
_entity.id
_entity.type
_entity.pdbx_description
1 polymer ?
#
loop_
_entity_poly.entity_id
_entity_poly.type
_entity_poly.pdbx_seq_one_letter_code
_entity_poly.pdbx_strand_id
1 'polypeptide(L)'
;MTCCGNRKKQVVGIADQKWEYINLRDFKSRGCGTVFAYIYLWLMLLVSVAVYVVDSFTAVNLLVFDRWSSKIDPAISFDVTKWIFSICIILSFINLAYEGFRAFRVIRRGNVAESYLDSLAVRWESIRLGSQGWKRFLVFAELTKSKEGAQYIALFTYFNFQAWIRVIICSGPRQVLNAFTLKSVYEAQLTPTADNVGDSITGFFEKIKILAEEDYQQALILSGMCFTLVIWVFSALFLLAAVLFWVFFLYHWIPAADGGLSGYCERKVTKALMKIVTKTVNKALAREEASRFKAEIKAAKKSGEKPHLDRAATLPTLPNVGPVTKMDHPPMLNRNDTMMTLPPYTSRPGTPGGMENAPTASERTLPSRQGTAASIVSYASRATSRSGGGYGRIASPVPDVPPINYQGHSQTRPTTDRHDNFGPYPPNQMAMDPMATLPGRFTESPGPMNSDIAPFFPPPTRAPSARPMDTFSQPTGTFPSAQAPQYQAYNPGGRMSTASSVNSHQGGAAMQRPFAPPGGITKLFLLSTLFHSLALSLQYAFQSHLLQLYGSFIENNMPSATSEWHDGELAVQKQLKVPTRGNPTFPGLAPQYGMRVMQSPLVALGTLDSEGRPWTTVWGGDRGFARPVAEGVLAFNSSVDASHDPVFRALWDGIDDEGVKQGVINRPNEGEGKGMAGLSIDLETRDRVKLVGNMIAGATVEGGKAVQMAMAVTESLGNCPKYLNKKDIVPNEMAPELVSDKLPLSQEALDLVAAADMFFLSSTNGVTMDTNHRGGSPGFMRIIKNEDDGLELIYPEFSGNRLYQTLGNFRVNPLVGIAIPDYNTANVLYATGSASILVGNEASYYLAKTKLAVKISITAAKFVKSGLPFRGALGEYSPYNPPVRHLLSEHDAHIAEASSNGITASLTKREVLTPSIDRYTFELSSTKPINAWHAGQYITLDFEQEVSNGYSHMADHDPQSINDDYVRTFTVSSPPDNNKEVQITTRKHGPVTNFLRKHNPRVPLEIPVIGFGGEEGFRIPLESNGPQSVFIAAGVGITPVLAQAPAVLQHKAPFALLWTLRYEDLPLASDTFIRTPGLSNVTTLFLTGQPDKQDLLEDAERAGTRVVKRRIGADDVERFKGQNARFFLCTAPALLAALEGWLLGEKVVWEDFGY
;
A
#
# COMPACT_ATOMS: atom_id res chain seq x y z
N MET A 1 -6.63 -31.06 28.81
CA MET A 1 -8.01 -31.04 29.37
C MET A 1 -8.07 -29.99 30.46
N THR A 2 -9.07 -29.09 30.43
CA THR A 2 -9.71 -28.42 31.61
C THR A 2 -10.72 -27.36 31.11
N CYS A 3 -11.93 -27.80 30.77
CA CYS A 3 -12.96 -26.91 30.19
C CYS A 3 -13.88 -26.29 31.26
N CYS A 4 -13.34 -25.47 32.16
CA CYS A 4 -14.12 -24.72 33.15
C CYS A 4 -13.44 -23.40 33.54
N GLY A 5 -14.24 -22.36 33.85
CA GLY A 5 -13.80 -21.31 34.77
C GLY A 5 -13.23 -19.98 34.24
N ASN A 6 -13.17 -19.72 32.92
CA ASN A 6 -12.79 -18.39 32.42
C ASN A 6 -14.02 -17.53 32.07
N ARG A 7 -14.32 -16.50 32.88
CA ARG A 7 -15.28 -15.44 32.52
C ARG A 7 -14.69 -14.67 31.32
N LYS A 8 -15.19 -14.90 30.09
CA LYS A 8 -14.86 -14.06 28.92
C LYS A 8 -15.04 -12.59 29.32
N LYS A 9 -13.95 -11.83 29.38
CA LYS A 9 -14.01 -10.36 29.36
C LYS A 9 -14.76 -10.01 28.07
N GLN A 10 -15.85 -9.25 28.17
CA GLN A 10 -16.75 -9.03 27.05
C GLN A 10 -16.00 -8.22 25.98
N VAL A 11 -15.54 -8.92 24.93
CA VAL A 11 -14.94 -8.27 23.75
C VAL A 11 -15.96 -7.27 23.23
N VAL A 12 -15.58 -6.00 23.16
CA VAL A 12 -16.47 -4.91 22.74
C VAL A 12 -16.98 -5.25 21.35
N GLY A 13 -18.27 -5.56 21.27
CA GLY A 13 -18.87 -6.13 20.08
C GLY A 13 -19.02 -5.08 18.99
N ILE A 14 -18.01 -4.97 18.12
CA ILE A 14 -18.09 -4.22 16.86
C ILE A 14 -19.35 -4.71 16.13
N ALA A 15 -20.30 -3.81 15.85
CA ALA A 15 -21.65 -4.15 15.40
C ALA A 15 -21.63 -5.05 14.14
N ASP A 16 -20.70 -4.75 13.24
CA ASP A 16 -20.40 -5.40 11.95
C ASP A 16 -20.23 -6.94 12.03
N GLN A 17 -19.96 -7.50 13.21
CA GLN A 17 -19.74 -8.94 13.40
C GLN A 17 -21.01 -9.77 13.56
N LYS A 18 -22.19 -9.15 13.67
CA LYS A 18 -23.47 -9.85 13.80
C LYS A 18 -24.15 -10.09 12.44
N TRP A 19 -24.92 -11.17 12.36
CA TRP A 19 -25.80 -11.50 11.22
C TRP A 19 -26.79 -10.39 10.81
N GLU A 20 -27.05 -9.42 11.70
CA GLU A 20 -27.97 -8.30 11.49
C GLU A 20 -27.37 -7.20 10.58
N TYR A 21 -26.05 -7.06 10.56
CA TYR A 21 -25.32 -5.98 9.87
C TYR A 21 -24.67 -6.44 8.56
N ILE A 22 -24.71 -7.74 8.25
CA ILE A 22 -24.16 -8.32 7.03
C ILE A 22 -25.26 -8.48 5.98
N ASN A 23 -25.17 -7.75 4.87
CA ASN A 23 -26.10 -7.88 3.76
C ASN A 23 -25.93 -9.22 3.00
N LEU A 24 -26.73 -10.21 3.39
CA LEU A 24 -26.74 -11.55 2.80
C LEU A 24 -27.08 -11.60 1.29
N ARG A 25 -27.44 -10.49 0.64
CA ARG A 25 -27.73 -10.41 -0.80
C ARG A 25 -26.48 -10.32 -1.68
N ASP A 26 -25.34 -9.91 -1.13
CA ASP A 26 -24.13 -9.62 -1.90
C ASP A 26 -23.25 -10.87 -2.11
N PHE A 27 -23.41 -11.87 -1.24
CA PHE A 27 -22.77 -13.18 -1.32
C PHE A 27 -23.44 -14.03 -2.41
N LYS A 28 -22.69 -14.38 -3.46
CA LYS A 28 -23.18 -15.15 -4.62
C LYS A 28 -22.14 -16.19 -5.05
N SER A 29 -22.57 -17.45 -5.18
CA SER A 29 -21.76 -18.53 -5.76
C SER A 29 -21.38 -18.24 -7.21
N ARG A 30 -20.15 -18.61 -7.59
CA ARG A 30 -19.62 -18.49 -8.97
C ARG A 30 -19.11 -19.81 -9.57
N GLY A 31 -19.32 -20.94 -8.90
CA GLY A 31 -18.87 -22.26 -9.38
C GLY A 31 -19.66 -23.42 -8.76
N CYS A 32 -19.62 -24.57 -9.43
CA CYS A 32 -20.42 -25.75 -9.07
C CYS A 32 -20.08 -26.31 -7.67
N GLY A 33 -18.81 -26.27 -7.25
CA GLY A 33 -18.34 -26.88 -5.99
C GLY A 33 -19.07 -26.39 -4.73
N THR A 34 -19.52 -25.12 -4.67
CA THR A 34 -20.33 -24.63 -3.54
C THR A 34 -21.75 -25.20 -3.52
N VAL A 35 -22.32 -25.57 -4.67
CA VAL A 35 -23.61 -26.24 -4.75
C VAL A 35 -23.46 -27.71 -4.33
N PHE A 36 -22.43 -28.39 -4.83
CA PHE A 36 -22.10 -29.76 -4.44
C PHE A 36 -21.86 -29.89 -2.93
N ALA A 37 -21.07 -28.99 -2.33
CA ALA A 37 -20.81 -28.98 -0.88
C ALA A 37 -22.08 -28.77 -0.03
N TYR A 38 -23.08 -28.04 -0.54
CA TYR A 38 -24.37 -27.85 0.14
C TYR A 38 -25.28 -29.08 0.00
N ILE A 39 -25.32 -29.71 -1.18
CA ILE A 39 -26.01 -31.00 -1.38
C ILE A 39 -25.40 -32.07 -0.47
N TYR A 40 -24.06 -32.12 -0.38
CA TYR A 40 -23.34 -33.01 0.53
C TYR A 40 -23.67 -32.75 2.00
N LEU A 41 -23.83 -31.49 2.43
CA LEU A 41 -24.27 -31.15 3.79
C LEU A 41 -25.65 -31.76 4.10
N TRP A 42 -26.61 -31.67 3.17
CA TRP A 42 -27.94 -32.29 3.33
C TRP A 42 -27.91 -33.82 3.27
N LEU A 43 -27.07 -34.41 2.41
CA LEU A 43 -26.86 -35.87 2.36
C LEU A 43 -26.30 -36.40 3.69
N MET A 44 -25.25 -35.76 4.22
CA MET A 44 -24.62 -36.14 5.48
C MET A 44 -25.52 -35.88 6.69
N LEU A 45 -26.45 -34.91 6.62
CA LEU A 45 -27.51 -34.74 7.60
C LEU A 45 -28.47 -35.95 7.60
N LEU A 46 -28.95 -36.37 6.43
CA LEU A 46 -29.86 -37.52 6.29
C LEU A 46 -29.20 -38.80 6.81
N VAL A 47 -27.96 -39.07 6.38
CA VAL A 47 -27.18 -40.22 6.88
C VAL A 47 -26.99 -40.15 8.40
N SER A 48 -26.67 -38.97 8.97
CA SER A 48 -26.53 -38.82 10.42
C SER A 48 -27.84 -39.08 11.17
N VAL A 49 -29.00 -38.68 10.63
CA VAL A 49 -30.31 -38.96 11.23
C VAL A 49 -30.61 -40.46 11.14
N ALA A 50 -30.38 -41.09 9.99
CA ALA A 50 -30.58 -42.53 9.81
C ALA A 50 -29.74 -43.37 10.80
N VAL A 51 -28.47 -43.01 11.02
CA VAL A 51 -27.61 -43.66 12.02
C VAL A 51 -28.19 -43.53 13.44
N TYR A 52 -28.68 -42.35 13.84
CA TYR A 52 -29.34 -42.20 15.15
C TYR A 52 -30.65 -42.98 15.27
N VAL A 53 -31.41 -43.17 14.19
CA VAL A 53 -32.61 -44.02 14.19
C VAL A 53 -32.24 -45.51 14.35
N VAL A 54 -31.18 -45.97 13.68
CA VAL A 54 -30.66 -47.35 13.82
C VAL A 54 -30.07 -47.59 15.21
N ASP A 55 -29.34 -46.62 15.76
CA ASP A 55 -28.83 -46.68 17.14
C ASP A 55 -29.98 -46.75 18.16
N SER A 56 -31.06 -45.97 17.98
CA SER A 56 -32.27 -46.07 18.82
C SER A 56 -32.95 -47.44 18.72
N PHE A 57 -33.11 -47.99 17.50
CA PHE A 57 -33.69 -49.32 17.31
C PHE A 57 -32.85 -50.41 17.99
N THR A 58 -31.52 -50.33 17.85
CA THR A 58 -30.58 -51.26 18.50
C THR A 58 -30.65 -51.16 20.02
N ALA A 59 -30.67 -49.95 20.59
CA ALA A 59 -30.83 -49.76 22.03
C ALA A 59 -32.16 -50.32 22.57
N VAL A 60 -33.28 -50.16 21.85
CA VAL A 60 -34.57 -50.75 22.24
C VAL A 60 -34.52 -52.28 22.21
N ASN A 61 -33.94 -52.90 21.17
CA ASN A 61 -33.83 -54.36 21.10
C ASN A 61 -32.95 -54.96 22.21
N LEU A 62 -31.87 -54.27 22.59
CA LEU A 62 -30.95 -54.70 23.66
C LEU A 62 -31.48 -54.45 25.07
N LEU A 63 -32.36 -53.46 25.29
CA LEU A 63 -32.86 -53.08 26.62
C LEU A 63 -34.28 -53.57 26.93
N VAL A 64 -35.12 -53.80 25.91
CA VAL A 64 -36.55 -54.12 26.08
C VAL A 64 -36.87 -55.55 25.65
N PHE A 65 -36.16 -56.09 24.65
CA PHE A 65 -36.46 -57.40 24.07
C PHE A 65 -35.38 -58.46 24.32
N ASP A 66 -34.26 -58.09 24.94
CA ASP A 66 -33.10 -58.93 25.24
C ASP A 66 -32.65 -59.81 24.07
N ARG A 67 -32.67 -59.22 22.88
CA ARG A 67 -32.32 -59.89 21.61
C ARG A 67 -31.21 -59.13 20.89
N TRP A 68 -30.17 -59.88 20.52
CA TRP A 68 -29.19 -59.41 19.54
C TRP A 68 -29.85 -59.25 18.16
N SER A 69 -29.39 -58.28 17.37
CA SER A 69 -30.04 -57.91 16.10
C SER A 69 -29.65 -58.78 14.90
N SER A 70 -28.76 -59.76 15.09
CA SER A 70 -28.32 -60.72 14.07
C SER A 70 -28.25 -62.14 14.63
N LYS A 71 -28.18 -63.15 13.75
CA LYS A 71 -27.98 -64.57 14.11
C LYS A 71 -26.54 -64.91 14.55
N ILE A 72 -25.70 -63.90 14.78
CA ILE A 72 -24.26 -64.06 15.07
C ILE A 72 -24.01 -63.57 16.49
N ASP A 73 -23.65 -64.47 17.40
CA ASP A 73 -23.33 -64.12 18.77
C ASP A 73 -22.08 -63.22 18.85
N PRO A 74 -22.07 -62.22 19.75
CA PRO A 74 -20.89 -61.38 19.95
C PRO A 74 -19.72 -62.18 20.55
N ALA A 75 -18.49 -61.82 20.16
CA ALA A 75 -17.26 -62.48 20.62
C ALA A 75 -16.97 -62.35 22.14
N ILE A 76 -17.78 -61.56 22.84
CA ILE A 76 -17.72 -61.27 24.28
C ILE A 76 -19.15 -61.40 24.82
N SER A 77 -19.30 -61.97 26.03
CA SER A 77 -20.59 -62.35 26.61
C SER A 77 -21.71 -61.31 26.45
N PHE A 78 -22.91 -61.81 26.13
CA PHE A 78 -24.06 -60.99 25.75
C PHE A 78 -24.36 -59.89 26.78
N ASP A 79 -24.32 -60.18 28.08
CA ASP A 79 -24.60 -59.21 29.15
C ASP A 79 -23.63 -58.01 29.14
N VAL A 80 -22.33 -58.27 28.95
CA VAL A 80 -21.29 -57.23 28.89
C VAL A 80 -21.47 -56.39 27.63
N THR A 81 -21.71 -57.05 26.49
CA THR A 81 -21.94 -56.39 25.20
C THR A 81 -23.21 -55.53 25.21
N LYS A 82 -24.32 -56.05 25.74
CA LYS A 82 -25.62 -55.35 25.92
C LYS A 82 -25.46 -54.03 26.67
N TRP A 83 -24.76 -54.04 27.81
CA TRP A 83 -24.56 -52.81 28.60
C TRP A 83 -23.63 -51.82 27.91
N ILE A 84 -22.51 -52.26 27.32
CA ILE A 84 -21.56 -51.34 26.66
C ILE A 84 -22.22 -50.63 25.47
N PHE A 85 -22.95 -51.34 24.61
CA PHE A 85 -23.67 -50.72 23.48
C PHE A 85 -24.73 -49.73 23.97
N SER A 86 -25.56 -50.13 24.93
CA SER A 86 -26.63 -49.30 25.48
C SER A 86 -26.10 -48.00 26.11
N ILE A 87 -25.04 -48.09 26.91
CA ILE A 87 -24.38 -46.94 27.54
C ILE A 87 -23.75 -46.03 26.48
N CYS A 88 -23.07 -46.56 25.47
CA CYS A 88 -22.50 -45.76 24.38
C CYS A 88 -23.58 -44.96 23.62
N ILE A 89 -24.72 -45.60 23.32
CA ILE A 89 -25.84 -44.96 22.61
C ILE A 89 -26.47 -43.86 23.48
N ILE A 90 -26.75 -44.13 24.75
CA ILE A 90 -27.28 -43.14 25.71
C ILE A 90 -26.34 -41.93 25.83
N LEU A 91 -25.03 -42.17 26.00
CA LEU A 91 -24.01 -41.11 26.04
C LEU A 91 -23.95 -40.31 24.72
N SER A 92 -24.20 -40.94 23.57
CA SER A 92 -24.26 -40.24 22.28
C SER A 92 -25.45 -39.28 22.17
N PHE A 93 -26.60 -39.62 22.78
CA PHE A 93 -27.77 -38.74 22.86
C PHE A 93 -27.57 -37.60 23.87
N ILE A 94 -26.96 -37.89 25.03
CA ILE A 94 -26.60 -36.86 26.03
C ILE A 94 -25.62 -35.85 25.43
N ASN A 95 -24.58 -36.32 24.72
CA ASN A 95 -23.62 -35.45 24.04
C ASN A 95 -24.29 -34.64 22.91
N LEU A 96 -25.20 -35.23 22.13
CA LEU A 96 -25.96 -34.51 21.11
C LEU A 96 -26.84 -33.40 21.72
N ALA A 97 -27.50 -33.66 22.85
CA ALA A 97 -28.30 -32.66 23.56
C ALA A 97 -27.43 -31.51 24.11
N TYR A 98 -26.25 -31.83 24.66
CA TYR A 98 -25.28 -30.84 25.13
C TYR A 98 -24.73 -29.96 23.99
N GLU A 99 -24.31 -30.57 22.87
CA GLU A 99 -23.88 -29.84 21.67
C GLU A 99 -25.01 -28.97 21.11
N GLY A 100 -26.26 -29.49 21.07
CA GLY A 100 -27.45 -28.76 20.65
C GLY A 100 -27.73 -27.52 21.51
N PHE A 101 -27.68 -27.65 22.84
CA PHE A 101 -27.86 -26.51 23.75
C PHE A 101 -26.74 -25.47 23.61
N ARG A 102 -25.49 -25.92 23.44
CA ARG A 102 -24.33 -25.04 23.20
C ARG A 102 -24.49 -24.25 21.90
N ALA A 103 -24.81 -24.93 20.79
CA ALA A 103 -25.06 -24.31 19.49
C ALA A 103 -26.24 -23.32 19.54
N PHE A 104 -27.34 -23.68 20.18
CA PHE A 104 -28.51 -22.79 20.37
C PHE A 104 -28.16 -21.51 21.14
N ARG A 105 -27.30 -21.61 22.16
CA ARG A 105 -26.79 -20.44 22.90
C ARG A 105 -25.87 -19.56 22.05
N VAL A 106 -25.07 -20.14 21.15
CA VAL A 106 -24.24 -19.40 20.18
C VAL A 106 -25.09 -18.68 19.14
N ILE A 107 -26.05 -19.38 18.51
CA ILE A 107 -26.98 -18.83 17.51
C ILE A 107 -27.76 -17.63 18.09
N ARG A 108 -28.21 -17.73 19.35
CA ARG A 108 -28.89 -16.62 20.06
C ARG A 108 -28.05 -15.37 20.27
N ARG A 109 -26.71 -15.43 20.15
CA ARG A 109 -25.83 -14.25 20.24
C ARG A 109 -25.68 -13.50 18.91
N GLY A 110 -26.01 -14.15 17.80
CA GLY A 110 -25.97 -13.55 16.46
C GLY A 110 -24.56 -13.25 15.89
N ASN A 111 -23.47 -13.52 16.61
CA ASN A 111 -22.10 -13.30 16.13
C ASN A 111 -21.71 -14.39 15.10
N VAL A 112 -21.26 -13.97 13.92
CA VAL A 112 -20.96 -14.88 12.80
C VAL A 112 -19.68 -15.70 13.03
N ALA A 113 -18.67 -15.14 13.71
CA ALA A 113 -17.42 -15.83 14.03
C ALA A 113 -17.59 -16.89 15.12
N GLU A 114 -18.34 -16.60 16.21
CA GLU A 114 -18.73 -17.63 17.17
C GLU A 114 -19.61 -18.71 16.50
N SER A 115 -20.51 -18.32 15.58
CA SER A 115 -21.35 -19.26 14.82
C SER A 115 -20.56 -20.18 13.89
N TYR A 116 -19.42 -19.73 13.34
CA TYR A 116 -18.55 -20.55 12.48
C TYR A 116 -17.73 -21.57 13.27
N LEU A 117 -17.38 -21.25 14.52
CA LEU A 117 -16.54 -22.11 15.35
C LEU A 117 -17.31 -23.23 16.06
N ASP A 118 -18.64 -23.18 16.18
CA ASP A 118 -19.42 -24.34 16.60
C ASP A 118 -19.91 -25.15 15.39
N SER A 119 -19.39 -26.38 15.26
CA SER A 119 -19.64 -27.28 14.12
C SER A 119 -21.09 -27.75 13.97
N LEU A 120 -21.93 -27.61 15.00
CA LEU A 120 -23.38 -27.87 14.94
C LEU A 120 -24.14 -26.59 14.62
N ALA A 121 -23.70 -25.43 15.13
CA ALA A 121 -24.27 -24.12 14.77
C ALA A 121 -24.14 -23.79 13.27
N VAL A 122 -22.97 -24.09 12.65
CA VAL A 122 -22.77 -23.95 11.19
C VAL A 122 -23.81 -24.74 10.41
N ARG A 123 -24.06 -25.99 10.81
CA ARG A 123 -25.04 -26.87 10.15
C ARG A 123 -26.45 -26.29 10.32
N TRP A 124 -26.86 -25.95 11.54
CA TRP A 124 -28.19 -25.43 11.85
C TRP A 124 -28.49 -24.14 11.08
N GLU A 125 -27.57 -23.17 11.05
CA GLU A 125 -27.77 -21.91 10.32
C GLU A 125 -27.70 -22.07 8.78
N SER A 126 -27.05 -23.13 8.28
CA SER A 126 -27.07 -23.48 6.85
C SER A 126 -28.36 -24.20 6.42
N ILE A 127 -28.92 -25.03 7.30
CA ILE A 127 -30.15 -25.84 7.10
C ILE A 127 -31.43 -25.01 7.26
N ARG A 128 -31.34 -23.85 7.93
CA ARG A 128 -32.47 -22.99 8.32
C ARG A 128 -33.42 -22.67 7.16
N LEU A 129 -34.67 -23.13 7.30
CA LEU A 129 -35.74 -23.04 6.30
C LEU A 129 -35.93 -21.61 5.76
N GLY A 130 -36.10 -21.50 4.45
CA GLY A 130 -36.28 -20.24 3.71
C GLY A 130 -35.04 -19.76 2.97
N SER A 131 -35.14 -18.63 2.28
CA SER A 131 -34.11 -18.12 1.36
C SER A 131 -32.82 -17.57 2.03
N GLN A 132 -32.63 -17.84 3.32
CA GLN A 132 -31.50 -17.35 4.12
C GLN A 132 -30.47 -18.44 4.45
N GLY A 133 -30.87 -19.71 4.63
CA GLY A 133 -29.94 -20.81 4.97
C GLY A 133 -28.80 -20.96 3.95
N TRP A 134 -29.16 -21.04 2.66
CA TRP A 134 -28.21 -21.03 1.54
C TRP A 134 -27.26 -19.81 1.56
N LYS A 135 -27.73 -18.61 1.93
CA LYS A 135 -26.88 -17.41 1.98
C LYS A 135 -25.94 -17.42 3.18
N ARG A 136 -26.38 -17.93 4.33
CA ARG A 136 -25.52 -18.14 5.51
C ARG A 136 -24.45 -19.19 5.23
N PHE A 137 -24.82 -20.27 4.53
CA PHE A 137 -23.86 -21.23 3.98
C PHE A 137 -22.85 -20.58 3.03
N LEU A 138 -23.26 -19.67 2.13
CA LEU A 138 -22.31 -18.94 1.27
C LEU A 138 -21.32 -18.06 2.04
N VAL A 139 -21.72 -17.45 3.16
CA VAL A 139 -20.79 -16.71 4.05
C VAL A 139 -19.77 -17.65 4.68
N PHE A 140 -20.22 -18.78 5.24
CA PHE A 140 -19.33 -19.81 5.79
C PHE A 140 -18.39 -20.41 4.73
N ALA A 141 -18.90 -20.71 3.53
CA ALA A 141 -18.11 -21.25 2.43
C ALA A 141 -17.09 -20.23 1.86
N GLU A 142 -17.25 -18.93 2.09
CA GLU A 142 -16.22 -17.93 1.80
C GLU A 142 -15.15 -17.87 2.90
N LEU A 143 -15.53 -18.01 4.18
CA LEU A 143 -14.60 -18.10 5.31
C LEU A 143 -13.66 -19.33 5.19
N THR A 144 -14.18 -20.47 4.73
CA THR A 144 -13.39 -21.70 4.57
C THR A 144 -12.39 -21.66 3.39
N LYS A 145 -12.40 -20.61 2.54
CA LYS A 145 -11.44 -20.47 1.41
C LYS A 145 -10.07 -19.91 1.79
N SER A 146 -9.78 -19.68 3.07
CA SER A 146 -8.47 -19.19 3.54
C SER A 146 -7.36 -20.20 3.21
N LYS A 147 -6.33 -19.75 2.47
CA LYS A 147 -5.16 -20.56 2.07
C LYS A 147 -3.89 -20.23 2.86
N GLU A 148 -4.00 -20.10 4.17
CA GLU A 148 -2.83 -19.99 5.07
C GLU A 148 -2.64 -21.32 5.83
N GLY A 149 -1.56 -22.06 5.54
CA GLY A 149 -1.35 -23.43 6.03
C GLY A 149 -1.44 -23.57 7.57
N ALA A 150 -0.79 -22.67 8.32
CA ALA A 150 -0.87 -22.69 9.78
C ALA A 150 -2.25 -22.28 10.35
N GLN A 151 -3.08 -21.53 9.61
CA GLN A 151 -4.49 -21.32 9.97
C GLN A 151 -5.32 -22.59 9.74
N TYR A 152 -5.05 -23.31 8.64
CA TYR A 152 -5.71 -24.58 8.34
C TYR A 152 -5.41 -25.64 9.40
N ILE A 153 -4.13 -25.79 9.79
CA ILE A 153 -3.71 -26.71 10.88
C ILE A 153 -4.40 -26.35 12.20
N ALA A 154 -4.42 -25.06 12.58
CA ALA A 154 -5.09 -24.61 13.81
C ALA A 154 -6.60 -24.91 13.82
N LEU A 155 -7.31 -24.66 12.70
CA LEU A 155 -8.74 -24.97 12.57
C LEU A 155 -8.99 -26.49 12.52
N PHE A 156 -8.14 -27.26 11.85
CA PHE A 156 -8.21 -28.72 11.81
C PHE A 156 -8.08 -29.31 13.23
N THR A 157 -7.05 -28.91 13.98
CA THR A 157 -6.88 -29.35 15.37
C THR A 157 -8.06 -28.92 16.24
N TYR A 158 -8.55 -27.69 16.07
CA TYR A 158 -9.67 -27.16 16.85
C TYR A 158 -10.98 -27.96 16.64
N PHE A 159 -11.35 -28.27 15.39
CA PHE A 159 -12.58 -29.03 15.12
C PHE A 159 -12.46 -30.51 15.54
N ASN A 160 -11.29 -31.15 15.37
CA ASN A 160 -11.06 -32.49 15.92
C ASN A 160 -11.13 -32.50 17.46
N PHE A 161 -10.59 -31.46 18.12
CA PHE A 161 -10.73 -31.25 19.57
C PHE A 161 -12.15 -30.88 20.04
N GLN A 162 -13.12 -30.67 19.14
CA GLN A 162 -14.55 -30.68 19.51
C GLN A 162 -15.13 -32.10 19.48
N ALA A 163 -14.65 -32.98 18.60
CA ALA A 163 -15.22 -34.31 18.37
C ALA A 163 -14.74 -35.40 19.35
N TRP A 164 -13.72 -35.14 20.18
CA TRP A 164 -13.07 -36.17 21.01
C TRP A 164 -14.03 -36.98 21.91
N ILE A 165 -15.03 -36.34 22.54
CA ILE A 165 -16.04 -37.03 23.37
C ILE A 165 -16.80 -38.05 22.51
N ARG A 166 -17.23 -37.64 21.32
CA ARG A 166 -17.96 -38.48 20.38
C ARG A 166 -17.12 -39.66 19.90
N VAL A 167 -15.86 -39.42 19.53
CA VAL A 167 -14.93 -40.44 19.01
C VAL A 167 -14.50 -41.42 20.10
N ILE A 168 -14.04 -40.94 21.25
CA ILE A 168 -13.46 -41.78 22.31
C ILE A 168 -14.54 -42.40 23.18
N ILE A 169 -15.53 -41.62 23.65
CA ILE A 169 -16.48 -42.05 24.68
C ILE A 169 -17.77 -42.61 24.06
N CYS A 170 -18.38 -41.91 23.10
CA CYS A 170 -19.68 -42.33 22.54
C CYS A 170 -19.58 -43.41 21.43
N SER A 171 -18.43 -43.58 20.80
CA SER A 171 -18.23 -44.58 19.72
C SER A 171 -17.08 -45.55 19.97
N GLY A 172 -16.03 -45.17 20.70
CA GLY A 172 -14.87 -46.03 20.97
C GLY A 172 -15.21 -47.44 21.44
N PRO A 173 -15.87 -47.62 22.61
CA PRO A 173 -16.10 -48.97 23.16
C PRO A 173 -16.95 -49.84 22.24
N ARG A 174 -18.04 -49.29 21.67
CA ARG A 174 -18.89 -50.04 20.73
C ARG A 174 -18.19 -50.41 19.41
N GLN A 175 -17.29 -49.56 18.91
CA GLN A 175 -16.52 -49.86 17.70
C GLN A 175 -15.39 -50.86 17.95
N VAL A 176 -14.80 -50.89 19.15
CA VAL A 176 -13.88 -51.96 19.57
C VAL A 176 -14.61 -53.31 19.65
N LEU A 177 -15.84 -53.36 20.18
CA LEU A 177 -16.66 -54.57 20.17
C LEU A 177 -17.08 -54.99 18.74
N ASN A 178 -17.44 -54.05 17.87
CA ASN A 178 -17.66 -54.32 16.44
C ASN A 178 -16.40 -54.93 15.80
N ALA A 179 -15.21 -54.39 16.08
CA ALA A 179 -13.95 -54.90 15.54
C ALA A 179 -13.64 -56.33 16.00
N PHE A 180 -13.86 -56.66 17.28
CA PHE A 180 -13.70 -58.04 17.76
C PHE A 180 -14.73 -59.01 17.15
N THR A 181 -15.97 -58.57 16.97
CA THR A 181 -17.03 -59.40 16.34
C THR A 181 -16.79 -59.58 14.84
N LEU A 182 -16.32 -58.54 14.14
CA LEU A 182 -15.87 -58.63 12.75
C LEU A 182 -14.66 -59.57 12.63
N LYS A 183 -13.71 -59.52 13.57
CA LYS A 183 -12.54 -60.41 13.61
C LYS A 183 -12.95 -61.87 13.83
N SER A 184 -13.85 -62.17 14.77
CA SER A 184 -14.29 -63.55 15.02
C SER A 184 -15.07 -64.14 13.85
N VAL A 185 -15.95 -63.35 13.20
CA VAL A 185 -16.64 -63.76 11.97
C VAL A 185 -15.64 -63.97 10.83
N TYR A 186 -14.66 -63.07 10.67
CA TYR A 186 -13.63 -63.18 9.64
C TYR A 186 -12.76 -64.43 9.80
N GLU A 187 -12.33 -64.73 11.04
CA GLU A 187 -11.53 -65.92 11.34
C GLU A 187 -12.32 -67.22 11.20
N ALA A 188 -13.62 -67.22 11.55
CA ALA A 188 -14.49 -68.40 11.50
C ALA A 188 -15.11 -68.69 10.12
N GLN A 189 -15.26 -67.70 9.24
CA GLN A 189 -15.99 -67.84 7.97
C GLN A 189 -15.26 -67.32 6.71
N LEU A 190 -14.23 -66.45 6.84
CA LEU A 190 -13.64 -65.75 5.68
C LEU A 190 -12.13 -65.91 5.49
N THR A 191 -11.42 -66.63 6.36
CA THR A 191 -9.95 -66.79 6.36
C THR A 191 -9.35 -66.95 4.95
N PRO A 192 -8.48 -66.02 4.48
CA PRO A 192 -7.81 -66.12 3.19
C PRO A 192 -6.33 -66.49 3.34
N THR A 193 -5.87 -67.44 2.52
CA THR A 193 -4.44 -67.74 2.32
C THR A 193 -3.89 -66.84 1.22
N ALA A 194 -3.43 -65.63 1.57
CA ALA A 194 -2.79 -64.69 0.64
C ALA A 194 -1.81 -63.78 1.39
N ASP A 195 -0.59 -63.63 0.86
CA ASP A 195 0.51 -62.91 1.54
C ASP A 195 0.50 -61.38 1.32
N ASN A 196 -0.40 -60.88 0.47
CA ASN A 196 -0.47 -59.47 0.06
C ASN A 196 -1.70 -58.74 0.61
N VAL A 197 -1.49 -57.52 1.13
CA VAL A 197 -2.55 -56.67 1.70
C VAL A 197 -3.60 -56.26 0.67
N GLY A 198 -3.21 -56.01 -0.59
CA GLY A 198 -4.15 -55.64 -1.66
C GLY A 198 -5.12 -56.77 -2.00
N ASP A 199 -4.58 -57.96 -2.23
CA ASP A 199 -5.35 -59.16 -2.61
C ASP A 199 -6.24 -59.65 -1.45
N SER A 200 -5.81 -59.42 -0.20
CA SER A 200 -6.63 -59.66 0.99
C SER A 200 -7.86 -58.75 1.06
N ILE A 201 -7.79 -57.51 0.58
CA ILE A 201 -8.91 -56.56 0.57
C ILE A 201 -9.92 -56.91 -0.54
N THR A 202 -9.45 -57.26 -1.74
CA THR A 202 -10.36 -57.68 -2.83
C THR A 202 -11.05 -59.00 -2.50
N GLY A 203 -10.32 -60.01 -2.03
CA GLY A 203 -10.88 -61.29 -1.61
C GLY A 203 -11.88 -61.20 -0.45
N PHE A 204 -11.71 -60.22 0.45
CA PHE A 204 -12.69 -59.89 1.49
C PHE A 204 -14.03 -59.39 0.90
N PHE A 205 -13.99 -58.49 -0.08
CA PHE A 205 -15.21 -58.00 -0.75
C PHE A 205 -15.88 -59.08 -1.62
N GLU A 206 -15.12 -59.93 -2.30
CA GLU A 206 -15.67 -61.04 -3.08
C GLU A 206 -16.35 -62.10 -2.20
N LYS A 207 -15.74 -62.49 -1.08
CA LYS A 207 -16.37 -63.40 -0.10
C LYS A 207 -17.59 -62.77 0.59
N ILE A 208 -17.58 -61.47 0.88
CA ILE A 208 -18.78 -60.76 1.39
C ILE A 208 -19.91 -60.76 0.36
N LYS A 209 -19.60 -60.66 -0.94
CA LYS A 209 -20.61 -60.78 -2.00
C LYS A 209 -21.26 -62.17 -2.00
N ILE A 210 -20.46 -63.24 -1.87
CA ILE A 210 -20.96 -64.62 -1.75
C ILE A 210 -21.86 -64.77 -0.52
N LEU A 211 -21.42 -64.28 0.65
CA LEU A 211 -22.21 -64.31 1.89
C LEU A 211 -23.53 -63.51 1.78
N ALA A 212 -23.56 -62.45 0.97
CA ALA A 212 -24.76 -61.66 0.68
C ALA A 212 -25.76 -62.36 -0.25
N GLU A 213 -25.31 -63.34 -1.03
CA GLU A 213 -26.16 -64.21 -1.85
C GLU A 213 -26.77 -65.36 -0.99
N GLU A 214 -26.21 -65.67 0.19
CA GLU A 214 -26.72 -66.68 1.14
C GLU A 214 -27.63 -66.11 2.26
N ASP A 215 -27.19 -65.07 3.01
CA ASP A 215 -28.02 -64.38 4.01
C ASP A 215 -27.83 -62.86 3.93
N TYR A 216 -28.68 -62.23 3.11
CA TYR A 216 -28.73 -60.78 2.92
C TYR A 216 -28.87 -59.98 4.23
N GLN A 217 -29.54 -60.52 5.26
CA GLN A 217 -29.68 -59.81 6.55
C GLN A 217 -28.35 -59.79 7.31
N GLN A 218 -27.61 -60.90 7.31
CA GLN A 218 -26.28 -60.96 7.92
C GLN A 218 -25.29 -60.06 7.17
N ALA A 219 -25.24 -60.13 5.84
CA ALA A 219 -24.31 -59.31 5.05
C ALA A 219 -24.58 -57.80 5.17
N LEU A 220 -25.85 -57.38 5.27
CA LEU A 220 -26.23 -55.98 5.51
C LEU A 220 -25.78 -55.47 6.89
N ILE A 221 -25.87 -56.31 7.92
CA ILE A 221 -25.42 -55.96 9.28
C ILE A 221 -23.88 -55.93 9.33
N LEU A 222 -23.21 -56.95 8.78
CA LEU A 222 -21.74 -57.06 8.75
C LEU A 222 -21.09 -55.90 8.00
N SER A 223 -21.63 -55.54 6.82
CA SER A 223 -21.15 -54.37 6.06
C SER A 223 -21.44 -53.04 6.78
N GLY A 224 -22.57 -52.90 7.48
CA GLY A 224 -22.85 -51.74 8.33
C GLY A 224 -21.89 -51.60 9.52
N MET A 225 -21.56 -52.71 10.19
CA MET A 225 -20.55 -52.75 11.25
C MET A 225 -19.16 -52.36 10.70
N CYS A 226 -18.75 -52.95 9.57
CA CYS A 226 -17.48 -52.63 8.90
C CYS A 226 -17.40 -51.16 8.49
N PHE A 227 -18.45 -50.62 7.85
CA PHE A 227 -18.52 -49.23 7.41
C PHE A 227 -18.42 -48.22 8.57
N THR A 228 -19.13 -48.47 9.68
CA THR A 228 -19.06 -47.58 10.85
C THR A 228 -17.74 -47.71 11.61
N LEU A 229 -17.11 -48.88 11.61
CA LEU A 229 -15.74 -49.07 12.12
C LEU A 229 -14.71 -48.28 11.30
N VAL A 230 -14.76 -48.35 9.97
CA VAL A 230 -13.85 -47.60 9.08
C VAL A 230 -13.98 -46.09 9.28
N ILE A 231 -15.20 -45.56 9.36
CA ILE A 231 -15.44 -44.13 9.67
C ILE A 231 -14.87 -43.75 11.04
N TRP A 232 -14.99 -44.62 12.04
CA TRP A 232 -14.42 -44.40 13.36
C TRP A 232 -12.88 -44.41 13.35
N VAL A 233 -12.25 -45.34 12.63
CA VAL A 233 -10.78 -45.40 12.48
C VAL A 233 -10.23 -44.12 11.85
N PHE A 234 -10.83 -43.61 10.76
CA PHE A 234 -10.43 -42.32 10.18
C PHE A 234 -10.63 -41.16 11.18
N SER A 235 -11.72 -41.17 11.94
CA SER A 235 -11.99 -40.16 12.98
C SER A 235 -10.97 -40.21 14.12
N ALA A 236 -10.51 -41.40 14.53
CA ALA A 236 -9.47 -41.59 15.53
C ALA A 236 -8.09 -41.17 15.02
N LEU A 237 -7.75 -41.46 13.75
CA LEU A 237 -6.51 -41.03 13.12
C LEU A 237 -6.43 -39.50 12.96
N PHE A 238 -7.53 -38.84 12.57
CA PHE A 238 -7.57 -37.37 12.53
C PHE A 238 -7.49 -36.73 13.92
N LEU A 239 -8.07 -37.36 14.95
CA LEU A 239 -7.90 -36.93 16.34
C LEU A 239 -6.45 -37.11 16.83
N LEU A 240 -5.78 -38.20 16.48
CA LEU A 240 -4.36 -38.42 16.76
C LEU A 240 -3.48 -37.37 16.07
N ALA A 241 -3.69 -37.12 14.77
CA ALA A 241 -3.01 -36.08 14.02
C ALA A 241 -3.22 -34.68 14.63
N ALA A 242 -4.45 -34.38 15.10
CA ALA A 242 -4.75 -33.14 15.81
C ALA A 242 -3.97 -33.01 17.13
N VAL A 243 -3.78 -34.09 17.90
CA VAL A 243 -2.92 -34.11 19.09
C VAL A 243 -1.44 -33.89 18.72
N LEU A 244 -0.95 -34.53 17.66
CA LEU A 244 0.43 -34.34 17.20
C LEU A 244 0.69 -32.90 16.76
N PHE A 245 -0.19 -32.32 15.93
CA PHE A 245 -0.11 -30.91 15.54
C PHE A 245 -0.28 -29.95 16.73
N TRP A 246 -1.02 -30.34 17.78
CA TRP A 246 -1.08 -29.54 19.01
C TRP A 246 0.26 -29.53 19.74
N VAL A 247 0.80 -30.71 20.05
CA VAL A 247 2.00 -30.88 20.89
C VAL A 247 3.27 -30.36 20.20
N PHE A 248 3.49 -30.75 18.93
CA PHE A 248 4.76 -30.48 18.23
C PHE A 248 4.79 -29.15 17.46
N PHE A 249 3.66 -28.45 17.31
CA PHE A 249 3.59 -27.23 16.50
C PHE A 249 2.77 -26.11 17.15
N LEU A 250 1.45 -26.29 17.32
CA LEU A 250 0.55 -25.21 17.74
C LEU A 250 0.80 -24.72 19.18
N TYR A 251 1.26 -25.59 20.09
CA TYR A 251 1.53 -25.20 21.48
C TYR A 251 2.66 -24.16 21.59
N HIS A 252 3.72 -24.28 20.78
CA HIS A 252 4.80 -23.29 20.73
C HIS A 252 4.44 -22.08 19.84
N TRP A 253 3.65 -22.30 18.79
CA TRP A 253 3.37 -21.28 17.76
C TRP A 253 2.24 -20.29 18.12
N ILE A 254 1.34 -20.63 19.05
CA ILE A 254 0.22 -19.76 19.44
C ILE A 254 0.64 -18.80 20.57
N PRO A 255 0.55 -17.46 20.39
CA PRO A 255 0.90 -16.50 21.43
C PRO A 255 0.04 -16.65 22.70
N ALA A 256 0.68 -16.64 23.87
CA ALA A 256 0.00 -16.77 25.16
C ALA A 256 -1.12 -15.74 25.38
N ALA A 257 -1.00 -14.55 24.79
CA ALA A 257 -2.00 -13.48 24.82
C ALA A 257 -3.38 -13.87 24.23
N ASP A 258 -3.46 -14.92 23.40
CA ASP A 258 -4.72 -15.40 22.82
C ASP A 258 -5.52 -16.33 23.76
N GLY A 259 -4.98 -16.72 24.92
CA GLY A 259 -5.67 -17.62 25.86
C GLY A 259 -5.86 -19.05 25.34
N GLY A 260 -5.06 -19.47 24.35
CA GLY A 260 -5.06 -20.81 23.75
C GLY A 260 -5.83 -20.92 22.43
N LEU A 261 -5.96 -22.16 21.94
CA LEU A 261 -6.43 -22.46 20.57
C LEU A 261 -7.76 -21.80 20.20
N SER A 262 -8.72 -21.76 21.11
CA SER A 262 -10.05 -21.20 20.82
C SER A 262 -10.00 -19.69 20.58
N GLY A 263 -9.20 -18.94 21.36
CA GLY A 263 -9.07 -17.49 21.19
C GLY A 263 -8.25 -17.14 19.95
N TYR A 264 -7.21 -17.91 19.64
CA TYR A 264 -6.47 -17.80 18.39
C TYR A 264 -7.39 -17.98 17.16
N CYS A 265 -8.20 -19.05 17.15
CA CYS A 265 -9.17 -19.31 16.08
C CYS A 265 -10.26 -18.24 16.02
N GLU A 266 -10.82 -17.80 17.15
CA GLU A 266 -11.84 -16.72 17.21
C GLU A 266 -11.32 -15.41 16.62
N ARG A 267 -10.11 -14.99 17.01
CA ARG A 267 -9.43 -13.81 16.48
C ARG A 267 -9.16 -13.91 14.96
N LYS A 268 -8.70 -15.07 14.48
CA LYS A 268 -8.36 -15.29 13.07
C LYS A 268 -9.61 -15.37 12.18
N VAL A 269 -10.66 -16.09 12.59
CA VAL A 269 -11.95 -16.13 11.89
C VAL A 269 -12.60 -14.75 11.85
N THR A 270 -12.55 -13.99 12.96
CA THR A 270 -13.05 -12.60 13.00
C THR A 270 -12.29 -11.69 12.02
N LYS A 271 -10.96 -11.79 11.95
CA LYS A 271 -10.14 -11.03 10.99
C LYS A 271 -10.43 -11.42 9.53
N ALA A 272 -10.67 -12.70 9.26
CA ALA A 272 -11.10 -13.19 7.94
C ALA A 272 -12.49 -12.66 7.56
N LEU A 273 -13.45 -12.70 8.49
CA LEU A 273 -14.80 -12.17 8.32
C LEU A 273 -14.78 -10.68 7.96
N MET A 274 -14.09 -9.84 8.74
CA MET A 274 -13.98 -8.40 8.46
C MET A 274 -13.39 -8.16 7.06
N LYS A 275 -12.30 -8.86 6.70
CA LYS A 275 -11.67 -8.76 5.37
C LYS A 275 -12.62 -9.14 4.23
N ILE A 276 -13.47 -10.15 4.42
CA ILE A 276 -14.49 -10.58 3.44
C ILE A 276 -15.63 -9.57 3.36
N VAL A 277 -16.13 -9.09 4.50
CA VAL A 277 -17.24 -8.11 4.56
C VAL A 277 -16.82 -6.79 3.92
N THR A 278 -15.70 -6.17 4.31
CA THR A 278 -15.21 -4.92 3.70
C THR A 278 -15.00 -5.07 2.18
N LYS A 279 -14.38 -6.18 1.73
CA LYS A 279 -14.20 -6.46 0.30
C LYS A 279 -15.53 -6.64 -0.46
N THR A 280 -16.58 -7.08 0.23
CA THR A 280 -17.91 -7.29 -0.35
C THR A 280 -18.72 -6.00 -0.37
N VAL A 281 -18.70 -5.21 0.71
CA VAL A 281 -19.35 -3.90 0.83
C VAL A 281 -18.78 -2.90 -0.17
N ASN A 282 -17.45 -2.73 -0.25
CA ASN A 282 -16.83 -1.80 -1.21
C ASN A 282 -17.16 -2.20 -2.67
N LYS A 283 -17.35 -3.51 -2.92
CA LYS A 283 -17.75 -4.06 -4.23
C LYS A 283 -19.26 -3.96 -4.50
N ALA A 284 -20.08 -3.75 -3.48
CA ALA A 284 -21.49 -3.42 -3.62
C ALA A 284 -21.66 -1.90 -3.88
N LEU A 285 -20.98 -1.05 -3.11
CA LEU A 285 -20.96 0.41 -3.29
C LEU A 285 -20.50 0.81 -4.69
N ALA A 286 -19.33 0.33 -5.14
CA ALA A 286 -18.81 0.59 -6.49
C ALA A 286 -19.72 0.05 -7.62
N ARG A 287 -20.67 -0.86 -7.33
CA ARG A 287 -21.70 -1.30 -8.28
C ARG A 287 -22.96 -0.45 -8.22
N GLU A 288 -23.31 0.08 -7.05
CA GLU A 288 -24.41 1.02 -6.92
C GLU A 288 -24.04 2.36 -7.58
N GLU A 289 -22.85 2.90 -7.30
CA GLU A 289 -22.26 4.07 -7.95
C GLU A 289 -22.22 3.90 -9.47
N ALA A 290 -21.65 2.78 -9.97
CA ALA A 290 -21.64 2.48 -11.40
C ALA A 290 -23.03 2.18 -12.01
N SER A 291 -24.07 1.98 -11.19
CA SER A 291 -25.46 1.85 -11.66
C SER A 291 -26.20 3.18 -11.63
N ARG A 292 -25.96 4.04 -10.63
CA ARG A 292 -26.42 5.43 -10.53
C ARG A 292 -25.86 6.25 -11.68
N PHE A 293 -24.55 6.23 -11.89
CA PHE A 293 -23.88 6.89 -13.01
C PHE A 293 -24.44 6.44 -14.38
N LYS A 294 -24.76 5.15 -14.55
CA LYS A 294 -25.42 4.64 -15.77
C LYS A 294 -26.90 5.03 -15.88
N ALA A 295 -27.60 5.19 -14.76
CA ALA A 295 -28.97 5.69 -14.74
C ALA A 295 -29.01 7.20 -15.04
N GLU A 296 -28.08 7.98 -14.50
CA GLU A 296 -27.90 9.42 -14.73
C GLU A 296 -27.51 9.70 -16.19
N ILE A 297 -26.54 8.97 -16.75
CA ILE A 297 -26.23 9.03 -18.20
C ILE A 297 -27.46 8.67 -19.05
N LYS A 298 -28.27 7.70 -18.63
CA LYS A 298 -29.50 7.31 -19.33
C LYS A 298 -30.64 8.32 -19.14
N ALA A 299 -30.65 9.07 -18.04
CA ALA A 299 -31.60 10.14 -17.77
C ALA A 299 -31.25 11.41 -18.58
N ALA A 300 -29.99 11.85 -18.56
CA ALA A 300 -29.51 12.97 -19.38
C ALA A 300 -29.74 12.72 -20.88
N LYS A 301 -29.41 11.51 -21.37
CA LYS A 301 -29.75 11.06 -22.75
C LYS A 301 -31.25 11.00 -23.05
N LYS A 302 -32.13 11.16 -22.05
CA LYS A 302 -33.60 11.21 -22.20
C LYS A 302 -34.17 12.61 -21.96
N SER A 303 -33.53 13.48 -21.16
CA SER A 303 -33.89 14.90 -21.02
C SER A 303 -33.37 15.76 -22.17
N GLY A 304 -32.34 15.29 -22.89
CA GLY A 304 -31.69 16.04 -23.98
C GLY A 304 -30.53 16.93 -23.50
N GLU A 305 -30.28 16.97 -22.18
CA GLU A 305 -29.11 17.65 -21.63
C GLU A 305 -27.82 16.89 -21.94
N LYS A 306 -26.76 17.64 -22.24
CA LYS A 306 -25.41 17.07 -22.28
C LYS A 306 -25.03 16.69 -20.84
N PRO A 307 -24.67 15.43 -20.55
CA PRO A 307 -24.29 15.03 -19.19
C PRO A 307 -23.09 15.85 -18.72
N HIS A 308 -23.14 16.34 -17.49
CA HIS A 308 -22.08 17.15 -16.90
C HIS A 308 -20.85 16.27 -16.62
N LEU A 309 -19.99 16.11 -17.63
CA LEU A 309 -18.69 15.47 -17.51
C LEU A 309 -17.76 16.41 -16.74
N ASP A 310 -17.45 16.07 -15.50
CA ASP A 310 -16.37 16.73 -14.77
C ASP A 310 -15.03 16.46 -15.47
N ARG A 311 -14.63 17.44 -16.29
CA ARG A 311 -13.31 17.60 -16.91
C ARG A 311 -12.85 16.44 -17.80
N ALA A 312 -13.61 16.19 -18.87
CA ALA A 312 -13.03 15.62 -20.08
C ALA A 312 -12.17 16.68 -20.81
N ALA A 313 -10.97 16.30 -21.26
CA ALA A 313 -10.05 17.21 -21.95
C ALA A 313 -10.52 17.53 -23.39
N THR A 314 -10.27 18.76 -23.84
CA THR A 314 -10.60 19.22 -25.20
C THR A 314 -9.52 18.86 -26.20
N LEU A 315 -9.85 17.96 -27.14
CA LEU A 315 -9.12 17.78 -28.40
C LEU A 315 -10.01 18.27 -29.56
N PRO A 316 -9.44 18.93 -30.59
CA PRO A 316 -10.20 19.38 -31.75
C PRO A 316 -10.60 18.20 -32.64
N THR A 317 -11.90 18.06 -32.93
CA THR A 317 -12.42 17.04 -33.85
C THR A 317 -12.60 17.59 -35.26
N LEU A 318 -12.03 16.92 -36.26
CA LEU A 318 -12.26 17.23 -37.67
C LEU A 318 -13.72 16.89 -38.09
N PRO A 319 -14.30 17.58 -39.08
CA PRO A 319 -15.65 17.30 -39.56
C PRO A 319 -15.79 15.89 -40.15
N ASN A 320 -16.79 15.14 -39.69
CA ASN A 320 -17.09 13.81 -40.21
C ASN A 320 -17.90 13.91 -41.51
N VAL A 321 -17.30 13.54 -42.65
CA VAL A 321 -17.94 13.56 -43.97
C VAL A 321 -18.37 12.15 -44.37
N GLY A 322 -19.63 11.99 -44.77
CA GLY A 322 -20.21 10.70 -45.17
C GLY A 322 -19.70 10.18 -46.52
N PRO A 323 -19.96 8.89 -46.84
CA PRO A 323 -19.39 8.23 -48.01
C PRO A 323 -20.03 8.70 -49.32
N VAL A 324 -19.22 9.23 -50.23
CA VAL A 324 -19.59 9.55 -51.63
C VAL A 324 -18.50 8.99 -52.57
N THR A 325 -18.89 8.62 -53.79
CA THR A 325 -18.10 7.76 -54.68
C THR A 325 -17.41 8.51 -55.83
N LYS A 326 -16.34 7.86 -56.34
CA LYS A 326 -15.55 8.16 -57.56
C LYS A 326 -14.61 9.38 -57.49
N MET A 327 -13.56 9.26 -58.31
CA MET A 327 -12.46 10.21 -58.50
C MET A 327 -12.80 11.21 -59.60
N ASP A 328 -12.14 12.37 -59.57
CA ASP A 328 -11.56 12.99 -60.76
C ASP A 328 -10.34 13.86 -60.36
N HIS A 329 -9.62 14.40 -61.36
CA HIS A 329 -8.23 14.89 -61.27
C HIS A 329 -7.93 16.00 -60.21
N PRO A 330 -6.69 16.05 -59.66
CA PRO A 330 -6.27 17.07 -58.70
C PRO A 330 -5.87 18.40 -59.37
N PRO A 331 -6.48 19.54 -59.00
CA PRO A 331 -5.98 20.86 -59.37
C PRO A 331 -4.85 21.31 -58.43
N MET A 332 -3.77 21.86 -58.99
CA MET A 332 -2.70 22.50 -58.22
C MET A 332 -3.19 23.84 -57.63
N LEU A 333 -2.79 24.17 -56.40
CA LEU A 333 -2.99 25.50 -55.83
C LEU A 333 -1.67 26.27 -55.73
N ASN A 334 -1.72 27.52 -56.18
CA ASN A 334 -0.56 28.40 -56.35
C ASN A 334 0.25 28.62 -55.07
N ARG A 335 1.57 28.68 -55.22
CA ARG A 335 2.40 29.59 -54.43
C ARG A 335 2.29 30.99 -55.03
N ASN A 336 2.17 32.00 -54.18
CA ASN A 336 2.71 33.34 -54.41
C ASN A 336 2.86 34.04 -53.05
N ASP A 337 3.94 34.78 -52.89
CA ASP A 337 4.38 35.28 -51.59
C ASP A 337 3.81 36.65 -51.24
N THR A 338 3.59 36.89 -49.94
CA THR A 338 3.73 38.22 -49.33
C THR A 338 4.47 38.06 -48.00
N MET A 339 5.69 38.58 -47.92
CA MET A 339 6.44 38.63 -46.67
C MET A 339 5.88 39.69 -45.72
N MET A 340 5.84 39.40 -44.42
CA MET A 340 6.25 40.36 -43.38
C MET A 340 7.06 39.64 -42.30
N THR A 341 8.10 40.32 -41.82
CA THR A 341 9.16 39.80 -40.96
C THR A 341 8.78 39.80 -39.47
N LEU A 342 9.16 38.74 -38.74
CA LEU A 342 9.33 38.78 -37.27
C LEU A 342 10.65 38.09 -36.85
N PRO A 343 11.30 38.47 -35.73
CA PRO A 343 12.67 38.08 -35.40
C PRO A 343 12.77 36.78 -34.56
N PRO A 344 13.99 36.23 -34.35
CA PRO A 344 14.19 34.98 -33.61
C PRO A 344 13.99 35.13 -32.09
N TYR A 345 13.60 34.03 -31.44
CA TYR A 345 13.43 33.94 -29.98
C TYR A 345 14.80 33.77 -29.29
N THR A 346 15.16 34.65 -28.37
CA THR A 346 16.44 34.59 -27.63
C THR A 346 16.22 34.43 -26.13
N SER A 347 16.75 33.34 -25.55
CA SER A 347 16.58 33.00 -24.13
C SER A 347 17.74 33.52 -23.25
N ARG A 348 17.56 34.69 -22.63
CA ARG A 348 18.33 35.12 -21.43
C ARG A 348 17.64 36.29 -20.71
N PRO A 349 17.56 36.31 -19.36
CA PRO A 349 17.13 37.49 -18.60
C PRO A 349 18.16 38.62 -18.68
N GLY A 350 17.69 39.88 -18.67
CA GLY A 350 18.54 41.08 -18.73
C GLY A 350 18.77 41.73 -17.36
N THR A 351 20.00 42.18 -17.10
CA THR A 351 20.37 43.00 -15.94
C THR A 351 19.96 44.46 -16.13
N PRO A 352 19.55 45.21 -15.07
CA PRO A 352 19.21 46.63 -15.20
C PRO A 352 20.38 47.49 -15.72
N GLY A 353 20.11 48.35 -16.71
CA GLY A 353 21.13 49.18 -17.37
C GLY A 353 21.40 50.52 -16.68
N GLY A 354 22.62 51.05 -16.89
CA GLY A 354 23.00 52.42 -16.55
C GLY A 354 22.90 53.37 -17.76
N MET A 355 22.86 54.68 -17.49
CA MET A 355 22.82 55.74 -18.52
C MET A 355 24.23 56.15 -18.98
N GLU A 356 24.31 56.89 -20.10
CA GLU A 356 25.55 57.18 -20.81
C GLU A 356 26.43 58.30 -20.21
N ASN A 357 27.75 58.05 -20.27
CA ASN A 357 28.84 58.97 -20.64
C ASN A 357 28.91 60.40 -20.04
N ALA A 358 29.84 60.58 -19.09
CA ALA A 358 30.59 61.83 -18.88
C ALA A 358 32.07 61.49 -18.51
N PRO A 359 33.08 62.33 -18.86
CA PRO A 359 34.48 61.90 -18.87
C PRO A 359 35.31 62.21 -17.60
N THR A 360 36.28 61.32 -17.37
CA THR A 360 37.58 61.44 -16.64
C THR A 360 37.94 62.72 -15.86
N ALA A 361 38.31 62.56 -14.58
CA ALA A 361 39.38 63.33 -13.91
C ALA A 361 39.93 62.62 -12.64
N SER A 362 41.08 63.09 -12.16
CA SER A 362 41.76 62.73 -10.88
C SER A 362 41.01 63.28 -9.64
N GLU A 363 41.36 63.02 -8.36
CA GLU A 363 42.67 62.69 -7.79
C GLU A 363 42.63 62.04 -6.38
N ARG A 364 43.82 61.67 -5.87
CA ARG A 364 44.16 61.27 -4.47
C ARG A 364 43.89 62.45 -3.50
N THR A 365 43.75 62.33 -2.16
CA THR A 365 44.57 61.68 -1.08
C THR A 365 43.71 61.49 0.20
N LEU A 366 43.87 60.50 1.10
CA LEU A 366 44.91 60.27 2.14
C LEU A 366 45.16 61.44 3.14
N PRO A 367 45.59 61.23 4.42
CA PRO A 367 45.67 60.03 5.29
C PRO A 367 44.96 60.22 6.68
N SER A 368 44.88 59.29 7.66
CA SER A 368 45.90 58.87 8.66
C SER A 368 45.27 57.82 9.63
N ARG A 369 45.83 56.64 9.96
CA ARG A 369 46.88 56.30 10.97
C ARG A 369 46.50 56.64 12.44
N GLN A 370 46.75 55.83 13.49
CA GLN A 370 47.57 54.61 13.76
C GLN A 370 47.03 53.93 15.06
N GLY A 371 47.24 52.67 15.49
CA GLY A 371 48.00 51.45 15.09
C GLY A 371 47.41 50.21 15.83
N THR A 372 48.12 49.15 16.30
CA THR A 372 49.55 48.78 16.26
C THR A 372 49.76 47.23 16.41
N ALA A 373 50.50 46.59 15.50
CA ALA A 373 51.28 45.31 15.59
C ALA A 373 50.61 43.98 16.07
N ALA A 374 51.04 42.77 15.67
CA ALA A 374 52.21 42.31 14.88
C ALA A 374 51.84 41.24 13.81
N SER A 375 52.82 40.58 13.15
CA SER A 375 52.64 39.87 11.84
C SER A 375 53.77 38.86 11.49
N ILE A 376 53.81 38.33 10.22
CA ILE A 376 54.92 37.63 9.48
C ILE A 376 54.88 36.06 9.48
N VAL A 377 55.15 35.27 8.40
CA VAL A 377 55.26 35.41 6.91
C VAL A 377 55.13 34.03 6.19
N SER A 378 54.93 34.03 4.86
CA SER A 378 54.82 32.91 3.89
C SER A 378 56.09 32.07 3.60
N TYR A 379 55.93 30.85 3.04
CA TYR A 379 56.47 30.40 1.72
C TYR A 379 55.98 28.98 1.31
N ALA A 380 56.39 28.47 0.13
CA ALA A 380 56.02 27.18 -0.47
C ALA A 380 57.24 26.57 -1.26
N SER A 381 57.26 25.39 -1.90
CA SER A 381 56.22 24.55 -2.55
C SER A 381 56.72 23.10 -2.83
N ARG A 382 55.86 22.20 -3.39
CA ARG A 382 56.17 20.92 -4.10
C ARG A 382 56.67 19.75 -3.23
N ALA A 383 56.61 18.46 -3.61
CA ALA A 383 55.88 17.65 -4.63
C ALA A 383 55.92 16.16 -4.15
N THR A 384 55.69 15.02 -4.85
CA THR A 384 55.58 14.64 -6.30
C THR A 384 54.83 13.28 -6.40
N SER A 385 54.44 12.83 -7.61
CA SER A 385 53.84 11.49 -7.85
C SER A 385 54.74 10.57 -8.71
N ARG A 386 54.66 9.24 -8.51
CA ARG A 386 54.95 8.24 -9.57
C ARG A 386 54.43 6.82 -9.27
N SER A 387 54.02 6.17 -10.36
CA SER A 387 53.57 4.78 -10.58
C SER A 387 54.40 3.62 -10.00
N GLY A 388 53.73 2.48 -9.77
CA GLY A 388 54.21 1.20 -10.37
C GLY A 388 54.03 -0.10 -9.57
N GLY A 389 53.59 -1.16 -10.26
CA GLY A 389 53.91 -2.56 -9.94
C GLY A 389 52.97 -3.32 -9.00
N GLY A 390 52.80 -4.62 -9.26
CA GLY A 390 52.10 -5.58 -8.40
C GLY A 390 52.87 -6.90 -8.24
N TYR A 391 52.18 -7.96 -7.77
CA TYR A 391 52.69 -9.30 -7.40
C TYR A 391 53.51 -9.39 -6.09
N GLY A 392 53.28 -10.43 -5.27
CA GLY A 392 54.18 -10.81 -4.15
C GLY A 392 53.52 -11.45 -2.92
N ARG A 393 53.29 -12.78 -2.95
CA ARG A 393 52.72 -13.61 -1.86
C ARG A 393 53.61 -13.76 -0.59
N ILE A 394 52.97 -14.25 0.50
CA ILE A 394 53.53 -15.00 1.68
C ILE A 394 54.00 -14.14 2.90
N ALA A 395 54.08 -14.77 4.08
CA ALA A 395 53.86 -14.15 5.40
C ALA A 395 54.85 -14.58 6.52
N SER A 396 54.84 -13.81 7.63
CA SER A 396 55.37 -14.14 8.98
C SER A 396 56.92 -14.24 9.13
N PRO A 397 57.53 -14.12 10.34
CA PRO A 397 56.97 -14.34 11.70
C PRO A 397 57.31 -13.29 12.79
N VAL A 398 57.07 -13.68 14.05
CA VAL A 398 57.24 -12.97 15.34
C VAL A 398 58.72 -12.90 15.81
N PRO A 399 59.08 -11.91 16.64
CA PRO A 399 60.03 -12.10 17.74
C PRO A 399 59.46 -11.66 19.12
N ASP A 400 60.03 -12.21 20.19
CA ASP A 400 59.50 -12.15 21.58
C ASP A 400 60.33 -11.26 22.54
N VAL A 401 59.83 -11.10 23.77
CA VAL A 401 60.45 -10.46 24.98
C VAL A 401 61.82 -11.07 25.38
N PRO A 402 62.67 -10.49 26.29
CA PRO A 402 62.35 -9.82 27.59
C PRO A 402 63.36 -8.66 27.96
N PRO A 403 63.66 -8.27 29.24
CA PRO A 403 63.01 -8.51 30.55
C PRO A 403 62.81 -7.23 31.43
N ILE A 404 62.10 -7.37 32.57
CA ILE A 404 62.54 -6.98 33.95
C ILE A 404 61.39 -7.27 34.94
N ASN A 405 61.71 -7.75 36.16
CA ASN A 405 60.77 -8.03 37.26
C ASN A 405 61.51 -8.00 38.62
N TYR A 406 60.74 -7.97 39.73
CA TYR A 406 61.16 -7.94 41.14
C TYR A 406 61.78 -6.60 41.62
N GLN A 407 61.69 -6.22 42.91
CA GLN A 407 61.30 -6.99 44.10
C GLN A 407 60.59 -6.12 45.18
N GLY A 408 59.71 -6.73 45.98
CA GLY A 408 59.06 -6.09 47.15
C GLY A 408 57.91 -6.96 47.67
N HIS A 409 57.79 -7.15 48.99
CA HIS A 409 56.87 -8.16 49.54
C HIS A 409 56.29 -7.83 50.93
N SER A 410 55.15 -8.44 51.24
CA SER A 410 54.47 -8.57 52.54
C SER A 410 53.92 -7.31 53.23
N GLN A 411 52.60 -7.31 53.45
CA GLN A 411 51.98 -7.40 54.79
C GLN A 411 50.48 -7.77 54.66
N THR A 412 49.81 -8.10 55.77
CA THR A 412 48.61 -8.97 55.77
C THR A 412 47.54 -8.61 56.80
N ARG A 413 46.25 -8.71 56.41
CA ARG A 413 45.03 -8.69 57.27
C ARG A 413 44.75 -7.34 57.99
N PRO A 414 43.57 -7.13 58.63
CA PRO A 414 42.31 -7.91 58.61
C PRO A 414 41.04 -7.08 58.29
N THR A 415 39.88 -7.73 58.41
CA THR A 415 38.50 -7.20 58.36
C THR A 415 38.01 -6.63 59.70
N THR A 416 37.05 -5.69 59.69
CA THR A 416 36.14 -5.43 60.84
C THR A 416 34.77 -4.90 60.39
N ASP A 417 33.70 -5.42 60.99
CA ASP A 417 32.30 -4.98 60.83
C ASP A 417 31.95 -3.71 61.63
N ARG A 418 30.75 -3.17 61.35
CA ARG A 418 29.73 -2.75 62.34
C ARG A 418 28.41 -2.48 61.61
N HIS A 419 27.26 -3.05 61.97
CA HIS A 419 26.93 -4.05 63.00
C HIS A 419 26.12 -5.19 62.35
N ASP A 420 26.39 -6.41 62.81
CA ASP A 420 25.54 -7.58 62.59
C ASP A 420 24.88 -7.97 63.94
N ASN A 421 23.84 -8.81 63.92
CA ASN A 421 23.51 -9.66 65.08
C ASN A 421 22.53 -10.81 64.75
N PHE A 422 23.10 -12.02 64.64
CA PHE A 422 22.51 -13.35 64.82
C PHE A 422 21.38 -13.86 63.90
N GLY A 423 21.66 -14.97 63.19
CA GLY A 423 20.64 -15.98 62.85
C GLY A 423 20.93 -16.84 61.61
N PRO A 424 21.69 -17.95 61.69
CA PRO A 424 21.93 -18.85 60.56
C PRO A 424 20.77 -19.86 60.33
N TYR A 425 20.55 -20.24 59.07
CA TYR A 425 19.56 -21.24 58.64
C TYR A 425 19.91 -22.69 59.05
N PRO A 426 18.90 -23.46 59.49
CA PRO A 426 18.75 -24.89 59.19
C PRO A 426 17.63 -25.14 58.14
N PRO A 427 17.50 -26.36 57.57
CA PRO A 427 16.74 -26.59 56.33
C PRO A 427 15.36 -27.28 56.48
N ASN A 428 14.67 -27.39 55.33
CA ASN A 428 13.55 -28.29 54.96
C ASN A 428 12.07 -27.92 55.29
N GLN A 429 11.28 -27.96 54.19
CA GLN A 429 9.92 -28.52 54.04
C GLN A 429 8.62 -27.78 54.48
N MET A 430 7.62 -27.93 53.59
CA MET A 430 6.14 -27.93 53.77
C MET A 430 5.35 -26.63 54.08
N ALA A 431 4.87 -26.01 52.99
CA ALA A 431 3.44 -25.89 52.61
C ALA A 431 2.44 -24.95 53.35
N MET A 432 1.35 -24.66 52.60
CA MET A 432 0.08 -23.98 52.91
C MET A 432 -0.06 -22.45 52.76
N ASP A 433 -1.20 -22.09 52.17
CA ASP A 433 -1.89 -20.79 52.00
C ASP A 433 -2.43 -20.20 53.34
N PRO A 434 -3.07 -19.01 53.44
CA PRO A 434 -3.71 -18.18 52.39
C PRO A 434 -3.52 -16.63 52.47
N MET A 435 -4.19 -15.91 51.56
CA MET A 435 -4.39 -14.45 51.58
C MET A 435 -5.26 -13.95 52.76
N ALA A 436 -4.97 -12.73 53.27
CA ALA A 436 -5.92 -11.59 53.36
C ALA A 436 -5.36 -10.37 54.12
N THR A 437 -5.52 -9.14 53.60
CA THR A 437 -6.20 -8.00 54.29
C THR A 437 -6.23 -6.67 53.49
N LEU A 438 -7.37 -5.99 53.61
CA LEU A 438 -7.65 -4.55 53.43
C LEU A 438 -8.16 -4.05 54.85
N PRO A 439 -8.61 -2.79 55.14
CA PRO A 439 -9.12 -1.72 54.26
C PRO A 439 -8.88 -0.23 54.71
N GLY A 440 -9.52 0.72 53.99
CA GLY A 440 -9.88 2.09 54.45
C GLY A 440 -10.22 3.00 53.25
N ARG A 441 -11.47 3.40 52.92
CA ARG A 441 -12.56 4.19 53.58
C ARG A 441 -12.24 5.68 53.75
N PHE A 442 -13.20 6.62 53.65
CA PHE A 442 -14.64 6.56 53.29
C PHE A 442 -14.88 7.12 51.85
N THR A 443 -15.96 7.76 51.34
CA THR A 443 -17.33 8.23 51.76
C THR A 443 -18.10 8.56 50.44
N GLU A 444 -19.43 8.48 50.26
CA GLU A 444 -20.52 7.72 50.91
C GLU A 444 -21.77 7.63 49.99
N SER A 445 -22.69 6.70 50.25
CA SER A 445 -24.02 6.62 49.60
C SER A 445 -25.04 5.84 50.46
N PRO A 446 -26.27 6.34 50.65
CA PRO A 446 -27.40 5.55 51.17
C PRO A 446 -28.09 4.73 50.06
N GLY A 447 -28.80 3.67 50.45
CA GLY A 447 -29.38 2.68 49.52
C GLY A 447 -30.90 2.76 49.29
N PRO A 448 -31.66 1.65 49.45
CA PRO A 448 -32.45 1.17 48.30
C PRO A 448 -33.96 1.01 48.49
N MET A 449 -34.68 1.03 47.35
CA MET A 449 -36.00 0.41 47.09
C MET A 449 -37.18 0.72 48.04
N ASN A 450 -38.12 1.53 47.55
CA ASN A 450 -39.54 1.13 47.52
C ASN A 450 -40.27 1.75 46.31
N SER A 451 -41.52 1.36 46.06
CA SER A 451 -42.37 1.80 44.94
C SER A 451 -43.10 3.13 45.16
N ASP A 452 -43.74 3.58 44.08
CA ASP A 452 -44.73 4.65 43.97
C ASP A 452 -44.22 6.10 43.89
N ILE A 453 -45.09 6.96 43.31
CA ILE A 453 -44.85 8.34 42.83
C ILE A 453 -43.99 8.41 41.54
N ALA A 454 -44.66 8.64 40.41
CA ALA A 454 -44.06 8.90 39.11
C ALA A 454 -44.59 10.20 38.48
N PRO A 455 -43.76 11.03 37.82
CA PRO A 455 -44.21 12.07 36.90
C PRO A 455 -44.33 11.55 35.45
N PHE A 456 -45.36 11.99 34.73
CA PHE A 456 -45.60 11.66 33.31
C PHE A 456 -44.73 12.47 32.34
N PHE A 457 -44.31 11.85 31.24
CA PHE A 457 -44.38 12.36 29.85
C PHE A 457 -44.09 11.18 28.86
N PRO A 458 -44.42 11.26 27.55
CA PRO A 458 -45.12 10.15 26.90
C PRO A 458 -44.33 9.43 25.78
N PRO A 459 -44.70 8.18 25.45
CA PRO A 459 -44.21 7.50 24.25
C PRO A 459 -44.86 8.06 22.97
N PRO A 460 -44.18 7.99 21.80
CA PRO A 460 -44.76 8.40 20.53
C PRO A 460 -45.94 7.48 20.15
N THR A 461 -47.12 8.07 19.95
CA THR A 461 -48.37 7.34 19.72
C THR A 461 -48.54 6.87 18.28
N ARG A 462 -49.04 5.64 18.13
CA ARG A 462 -49.67 5.15 16.89
C ARG A 462 -51.12 5.66 16.82
N ALA A 463 -51.57 6.09 15.66
CA ALA A 463 -52.99 6.27 15.35
C ALA A 463 -53.33 5.75 13.93
N PRO A 464 -54.58 5.31 13.63
CA PRO A 464 -54.89 4.52 12.43
C PRO A 464 -56.07 5.11 11.59
N SER A 465 -56.69 4.27 10.74
CA SER A 465 -57.95 4.48 9.98
C SER A 465 -57.86 5.38 8.73
N ALA A 466 -58.76 5.32 7.74
CA ALA A 466 -59.61 4.22 7.22
C ALA A 466 -60.15 4.58 5.80
N ARG A 467 -60.89 3.67 5.16
CA ARG A 467 -61.49 3.76 3.81
C ARG A 467 -62.55 4.87 3.66
N PRO A 468 -62.89 5.22 2.41
CA PRO A 468 -64.28 5.03 1.91
C PRO A 468 -64.36 4.06 0.71
N MET A 469 -65.57 3.79 0.21
CA MET A 469 -65.86 2.78 -0.84
C MET A 469 -66.41 3.37 -2.15
N ASP A 470 -66.28 2.56 -3.21
CA ASP A 470 -67.21 2.27 -4.32
C ASP A 470 -68.08 3.37 -4.96
N THR A 471 -68.07 3.40 -6.30
CA THR A 471 -69.28 3.66 -7.11
C THR A 471 -69.21 2.84 -8.41
N PHE A 472 -70.34 2.69 -9.11
CA PHE A 472 -70.66 1.54 -9.97
C PHE A 472 -70.66 1.81 -11.49
N SER A 473 -70.85 0.73 -12.26
CA SER A 473 -71.39 0.63 -13.63
C SER A 473 -70.50 0.83 -14.89
N GLN A 474 -70.70 -0.13 -15.81
CA GLN A 474 -70.32 -0.21 -17.24
C GLN A 474 -71.47 0.34 -18.12
N PRO A 475 -71.49 0.33 -19.49
CA PRO A 475 -70.80 -0.56 -20.47
C PRO A 475 -70.10 0.24 -21.64
N THR A 476 -69.43 -0.31 -22.66
CA THR A 476 -69.68 -1.50 -23.55
C THR A 476 -68.37 -2.14 -24.09
N GLY A 477 -68.48 -3.31 -24.75
CA GLY A 477 -67.35 -4.11 -25.28
C GLY A 477 -66.82 -3.68 -26.67
N THR A 478 -66.02 -4.49 -27.39
CA THR A 478 -65.71 -5.93 -27.25
C THR A 478 -64.27 -6.32 -27.71
N PHE A 479 -63.79 -7.45 -27.16
CA PHE A 479 -62.62 -8.35 -27.44
C PHE A 479 -61.89 -8.35 -28.80
N PRO A 480 -60.72 -9.05 -28.96
CA PRO A 480 -59.81 -9.69 -27.96
C PRO A 480 -58.36 -9.12 -28.02
N SER A 481 -57.43 -9.24 -27.06
CA SER A 481 -57.14 -10.14 -25.92
C SER A 481 -56.33 -11.43 -26.22
N ALA A 482 -55.01 -11.37 -26.00
CA ALA A 482 -54.16 -12.51 -25.63
C ALA A 482 -53.03 -12.03 -24.69
N GLN A 483 -53.03 -12.53 -23.45
CA GLN A 483 -52.03 -12.20 -22.42
C GLN A 483 -51.05 -13.35 -22.18
N ALA A 484 -50.09 -13.14 -21.29
CA ALA A 484 -49.17 -14.13 -20.73
C ALA A 484 -49.88 -15.36 -20.12
N PRO A 485 -49.12 -16.38 -19.70
CA PRO A 485 -48.95 -16.49 -18.25
C PRO A 485 -47.55 -16.91 -17.77
N GLN A 486 -47.46 -17.15 -16.46
CA GLN A 486 -46.27 -17.48 -15.66
C GLN A 486 -46.60 -18.72 -14.80
N TYR A 487 -45.56 -19.41 -14.29
CA TYR A 487 -45.59 -20.42 -13.20
C TYR A 487 -46.16 -21.84 -13.42
N GLN A 488 -45.41 -22.83 -12.87
CA GLN A 488 -45.76 -24.09 -12.14
C GLN A 488 -47.07 -24.87 -12.46
N ALA A 489 -47.15 -26.22 -12.38
CA ALA A 489 -46.46 -27.14 -11.46
C ALA A 489 -46.50 -28.65 -11.87
N TYR A 490 -45.64 -29.45 -11.18
CA TYR A 490 -45.80 -30.85 -10.74
C TYR A 490 -45.84 -32.05 -11.75
N ASN A 491 -45.66 -33.24 -11.17
CA ASN A 491 -45.40 -34.59 -11.74
C ASN A 491 -46.73 -35.41 -11.79
N PRO A 492 -46.86 -36.63 -12.41
CA PRO A 492 -46.12 -37.84 -11.98
C PRO A 492 -45.84 -38.99 -13.00
N GLY A 493 -44.63 -39.57 -12.95
CA GLY A 493 -44.40 -41.03 -12.78
C GLY A 493 -44.48 -42.04 -13.96
N GLY A 494 -43.55 -43.02 -13.98
CA GLY A 494 -43.84 -44.39 -14.47
C GLY A 494 -42.87 -45.10 -15.44
N ARG A 495 -42.04 -46.03 -14.92
CA ARG A 495 -41.51 -47.29 -15.53
C ARG A 495 -40.76 -47.33 -16.91
N MET A 496 -39.45 -47.57 -16.81
CA MET A 496 -38.62 -48.64 -17.44
C MET A 496 -38.98 -49.25 -18.83
N SER A 497 -38.00 -49.35 -19.75
CA SER A 497 -37.21 -50.59 -20.03
C SER A 497 -36.31 -50.55 -21.30
N THR A 498 -35.15 -51.24 -21.24
CA THR A 498 -34.36 -52.01 -22.27
C THR A 498 -34.39 -51.70 -23.80
N ALA A 499 -33.38 -52.03 -24.65
CA ALA A 499 -31.93 -52.35 -24.55
C ALA A 499 -31.34 -52.69 -25.96
N SER A 500 -29.99 -52.77 -26.06
CA SER A 500 -29.20 -53.67 -26.96
C SER A 500 -28.96 -53.42 -28.48
N SER A 501 -27.84 -54.00 -28.96
CA SER A 501 -27.32 -54.20 -30.34
C SER A 501 -26.81 -52.97 -31.14
N VAL A 502 -25.61 -52.87 -31.77
CA VAL A 502 -24.45 -53.76 -32.11
C VAL A 502 -24.41 -54.36 -33.54
N ASN A 503 -23.20 -54.29 -34.14
CA ASN A 503 -22.74 -54.72 -35.49
C ASN A 503 -23.22 -53.88 -36.69
N SER A 504 -22.41 -53.45 -37.68
CA SER A 504 -21.07 -53.82 -38.23
C SER A 504 -21.07 -54.85 -39.38
N HIS A 505 -20.50 -54.49 -40.54
CA HIS A 505 -19.53 -55.27 -41.37
C HIS A 505 -19.30 -54.66 -42.79
N GLN A 506 -18.04 -54.70 -43.26
CA GLN A 506 -17.53 -54.89 -44.65
C GLN A 506 -18.06 -54.03 -45.85
N GLY A 507 -17.31 -53.82 -46.95
CA GLY A 507 -15.90 -54.09 -47.21
C GLY A 507 -15.52 -54.27 -48.70
N GLY A 508 -14.72 -53.35 -49.28
CA GLY A 508 -14.05 -53.49 -50.60
C GLY A 508 -14.88 -53.08 -51.84
N ALA A 509 -14.32 -52.95 -53.06
CA ALA A 509 -12.90 -52.80 -53.48
C ALA A 509 -12.77 -52.40 -54.98
N ALA A 510 -11.64 -51.76 -55.35
CA ALA A 510 -11.13 -51.52 -56.73
C ALA A 510 -11.93 -50.55 -57.65
N MET A 511 -11.42 -50.03 -58.79
CA MET A 511 -10.15 -50.25 -59.51
C MET A 511 -9.68 -49.04 -60.38
N GLN A 512 -8.34 -48.88 -60.53
CA GLN A 512 -7.59 -48.27 -61.66
C GLN A 512 -7.59 -46.73 -61.93
N ARG A 513 -6.71 -46.32 -62.87
CA ARG A 513 -6.18 -44.96 -63.21
C ARG A 513 -6.23 -44.75 -64.75
N PRO A 514 -5.58 -43.73 -65.40
CA PRO A 514 -5.21 -42.35 -65.00
C PRO A 514 -5.64 -41.27 -66.05
N PHE A 515 -5.55 -39.96 -65.73
CA PHE A 515 -5.25 -38.88 -66.70
C PHE A 515 -4.76 -37.60 -65.96
N ALA A 516 -3.93 -36.77 -66.62
CA ALA A 516 -3.32 -35.52 -66.11
C ALA A 516 -2.61 -34.73 -67.24
N PRO A 517 -2.10 -33.50 -67.04
CA PRO A 517 -2.34 -32.51 -65.97
C PRO A 517 -3.27 -31.40 -66.55
N PRO A 518 -3.02 -30.05 -66.59
CA PRO A 518 -2.12 -29.10 -65.90
C PRO A 518 -2.80 -28.38 -64.70
N GLY A 519 -2.17 -27.47 -63.94
CA GLY A 519 -0.74 -27.12 -63.84
C GLY A 519 -0.46 -25.64 -63.51
N GLY A 520 -0.39 -25.26 -62.23
CA GLY A 520 0.16 -23.96 -61.79
C GLY A 520 -0.46 -23.37 -60.50
N ILE A 521 0.39 -22.75 -59.65
CA ILE A 521 0.12 -22.10 -58.35
C ILE A 521 0.25 -23.03 -57.12
N THR A 522 1.49 -23.39 -56.77
CA THR A 522 1.82 -24.12 -55.51
C THR A 522 3.22 -23.86 -54.95
N LYS A 523 3.93 -22.79 -55.38
CA LYS A 523 5.31 -22.49 -54.92
C LYS A 523 5.46 -21.46 -53.78
N LEU A 524 4.43 -20.67 -53.45
CA LEU A 524 4.52 -19.68 -52.37
C LEU A 524 4.30 -20.27 -50.97
N PHE A 525 3.42 -21.27 -50.82
CA PHE A 525 3.03 -21.84 -49.53
C PHE A 525 4.07 -22.78 -48.88
N LEU A 526 4.97 -23.35 -49.68
CA LEU A 526 6.03 -24.26 -49.19
C LEU A 526 7.21 -23.53 -48.54
N LEU A 527 7.44 -22.26 -48.88
CA LEU A 527 8.54 -21.47 -48.29
C LEU A 527 8.20 -20.95 -46.89
N SER A 528 6.99 -20.44 -46.66
CA SER A 528 6.58 -19.95 -45.32
C SER A 528 6.50 -21.05 -44.26
N THR A 529 6.10 -22.26 -44.67
CA THR A 529 6.03 -23.46 -43.83
C THR A 529 7.43 -23.98 -43.49
N LEU A 530 8.37 -24.01 -44.44
CA LEU A 530 9.76 -24.38 -44.17
C LEU A 530 10.45 -23.41 -43.18
N PHE A 531 10.26 -22.10 -43.32
CA PHE A 531 10.82 -21.13 -42.35
C PHE A 531 10.24 -21.28 -40.93
N HIS A 532 8.93 -21.55 -40.81
CA HIS A 532 8.32 -21.85 -39.51
C HIS A 532 8.88 -23.14 -38.89
N SER A 533 9.03 -24.21 -39.66
CA SER A 533 9.64 -25.46 -39.16
C SER A 533 11.09 -25.28 -38.72
N LEU A 534 11.87 -24.46 -39.42
CA LEU A 534 13.25 -24.16 -39.00
C LEU A 534 13.28 -23.40 -37.67
N ALA A 535 12.46 -22.35 -37.51
CA ALA A 535 12.36 -21.58 -36.28
C ALA A 535 11.94 -22.46 -35.07
N LEU A 536 10.92 -23.31 -35.24
CA LEU A 536 10.50 -24.25 -34.19
C LEU A 536 11.57 -25.28 -33.85
N SER A 537 12.31 -25.81 -34.83
CA SER A 537 13.39 -26.77 -34.57
C SER A 537 14.59 -26.16 -33.83
N LEU A 538 14.98 -24.93 -34.16
CA LEU A 538 16.00 -24.17 -33.42
C LEU A 538 15.56 -23.89 -31.98
N GLN A 539 14.30 -23.50 -31.78
CA GLN A 539 13.75 -23.24 -30.46
C GLN A 539 13.69 -24.50 -29.59
N TYR A 540 13.31 -25.65 -30.16
CA TYR A 540 13.35 -26.95 -29.48
C TYR A 540 14.79 -27.40 -29.16
N ALA A 541 15.74 -27.20 -30.07
CA ALA A 541 17.15 -27.53 -29.83
C ALA A 541 17.71 -26.73 -28.64
N PHE A 542 17.47 -25.42 -28.61
CA PHE A 542 17.85 -24.55 -27.49
C PHE A 542 17.23 -25.01 -26.16
N GLN A 543 15.95 -25.37 -26.17
CA GLN A 543 15.22 -25.81 -24.98
C GLN A 543 15.67 -27.19 -24.47
N SER A 544 16.01 -28.14 -25.36
CA SER A 544 16.54 -29.46 -24.99
C SER A 544 17.93 -29.39 -24.37
N HIS A 545 18.81 -28.52 -24.88
CA HIS A 545 20.18 -28.41 -24.38
C HIS A 545 20.27 -27.65 -23.06
N LEU A 546 19.38 -26.67 -22.82
CA LEU A 546 19.19 -26.05 -21.51
C LEU A 546 18.70 -27.06 -20.45
N LEU A 547 17.75 -27.94 -20.80
CA LEU A 547 17.19 -28.92 -19.86
C LEU A 547 18.22 -29.96 -19.35
N GLN A 548 19.17 -30.39 -20.18
CA GLN A 548 20.22 -31.31 -19.72
C GLN A 548 21.23 -30.63 -18.77
N LEU A 549 21.56 -29.36 -19.00
CA LEU A 549 22.42 -28.58 -18.10
C LEU A 549 21.72 -28.23 -16.77
N TYR A 550 20.38 -28.08 -16.80
CA TYR A 550 19.56 -27.81 -15.62
C TYR A 550 19.71 -28.90 -14.54
N GLY A 551 19.74 -30.18 -14.93
CA GLY A 551 19.86 -31.30 -14.00
C GLY A 551 21.14 -31.24 -13.15
N SER A 552 22.29 -31.00 -13.79
CA SER A 552 23.60 -30.92 -13.14
C SER A 552 23.81 -29.67 -12.26
N PHE A 553 23.04 -28.60 -12.49
CA PHE A 553 23.19 -27.35 -11.74
C PHE A 553 22.36 -27.34 -10.45
N ILE A 554 21.18 -27.97 -10.46
CA ILE A 554 20.25 -28.02 -9.31
C ILE A 554 20.84 -28.77 -8.11
N GLU A 555 21.60 -29.84 -8.32
CA GLU A 555 22.15 -30.65 -7.21
C GLU A 555 23.30 -29.98 -6.43
N ASN A 556 24.00 -29.00 -7.02
CA ASN A 556 25.25 -28.48 -6.44
C ASN A 556 25.15 -27.07 -5.81
N ASN A 557 24.14 -26.26 -6.16
CA ASN A 557 24.14 -24.81 -5.87
C ASN A 557 22.86 -24.28 -5.20
N MET A 558 22.23 -25.04 -4.30
CA MET A 558 21.13 -24.55 -3.44
C MET A 558 21.48 -24.52 -1.94
N PRO A 559 22.32 -23.58 -1.47
CA PRO A 559 22.17 -23.07 -0.11
C PRO A 559 20.86 -22.27 -0.05
N SER A 560 19.86 -22.80 0.65
CA SER A 560 18.60 -22.10 0.93
C SER A 560 18.86 -20.91 1.86
N ALA A 561 19.26 -19.77 1.30
CA ALA A 561 19.47 -18.52 2.03
C ALA A 561 18.22 -18.17 2.86
N THR A 562 18.40 -18.02 4.17
CA THR A 562 17.32 -17.71 5.10
C THR A 562 16.83 -16.28 4.88
N SER A 563 15.50 -16.09 4.87
CA SER A 563 14.86 -14.79 4.65
C SER A 563 14.94 -13.89 5.90
N GLU A 564 16.17 -13.63 6.36
CA GLU A 564 16.47 -12.74 7.47
C GLU A 564 16.65 -11.29 6.96
N TRP A 565 16.98 -10.36 7.84
CA TRP A 565 17.33 -8.99 7.46
C TRP A 565 18.84 -8.88 7.37
N HIS A 566 19.38 -8.19 6.37
CA HIS A 566 20.82 -7.99 6.32
C HIS A 566 21.25 -6.86 7.29
N ASP A 567 22.49 -6.88 7.77
CA ASP A 567 22.95 -5.98 8.86
C ASP A 567 22.76 -4.49 8.55
N GLY A 568 22.87 -4.09 7.28
CA GLY A 568 22.61 -2.72 6.84
C GLY A 568 21.14 -2.32 6.97
N GLU A 569 20.20 -3.18 6.58
CA GLU A 569 18.77 -2.97 6.82
C GLU A 569 18.49 -2.84 8.33
N LEU A 570 19.07 -3.72 9.16
CA LEU A 570 18.93 -3.66 10.61
C LEU A 570 19.53 -2.38 11.21
N ALA A 571 20.68 -1.91 10.70
CA ALA A 571 21.30 -0.67 11.15
C ALA A 571 20.41 0.55 10.84
N VAL A 572 19.85 0.66 9.63
CA VAL A 572 18.92 1.72 9.25
C VAL A 572 17.61 1.63 10.04
N GLN A 573 17.05 0.42 10.19
CA GLN A 573 15.84 0.19 10.98
C GLN A 573 16.04 0.57 12.46
N LYS A 574 17.20 0.26 13.05
CA LYS A 574 17.57 0.64 14.42
C LYS A 574 17.72 2.16 14.57
N GLN A 575 18.42 2.82 13.63
CA GLN A 575 18.59 4.28 13.62
C GLN A 575 17.24 5.01 13.52
N LEU A 576 16.35 4.53 12.64
CA LEU A 576 15.02 5.11 12.40
C LEU A 576 13.92 4.56 13.34
N LYS A 577 14.31 3.86 14.41
CA LYS A 577 13.43 3.32 15.48
C LYS A 577 12.24 2.52 14.95
N VAL A 578 12.49 1.68 13.94
CA VAL A 578 11.48 0.86 13.25
C VAL A 578 11.12 -0.36 14.10
N PRO A 579 9.82 -0.65 14.34
CA PRO A 579 9.41 -1.85 15.05
C PRO A 579 9.77 -3.15 14.31
N THR A 580 10.33 -4.12 15.04
CA THR A 580 10.75 -5.43 14.53
C THR A 580 9.58 -6.21 13.92
N ARG A 581 9.82 -6.84 12.77
CA ARG A 581 8.90 -7.72 12.03
C ARG A 581 9.71 -8.69 11.17
N GLY A 582 9.09 -9.72 10.60
CA GLY A 582 9.76 -10.59 9.62
C GLY A 582 10.00 -9.89 8.27
N ASN A 583 11.06 -10.27 7.57
CA ASN A 583 11.32 -9.84 6.19
C ASN A 583 10.23 -10.45 5.27
N PRO A 584 9.51 -9.65 4.46
CA PRO A 584 8.47 -10.16 3.55
C PRO A 584 9.02 -10.61 2.18
N THR A 585 10.33 -10.56 1.96
CA THR A 585 10.99 -11.04 0.74
C THR A 585 10.81 -12.55 0.61
N PHE A 586 10.48 -13.01 -0.60
CA PHE A 586 10.20 -14.41 -0.88
C PHE A 586 11.41 -15.08 -1.56
N PRO A 587 11.88 -16.24 -1.11
CA PRO A 587 12.96 -16.97 -1.76
C PRO A 587 12.49 -17.55 -3.11
N GLY A 588 13.29 -17.36 -4.15
CA GLY A 588 12.93 -17.66 -5.54
C GLY A 588 11.87 -16.73 -6.12
N LEU A 589 11.37 -17.05 -7.31
CA LEU A 589 10.26 -16.33 -7.96
C LEU A 589 8.90 -16.88 -7.53
N ALA A 590 8.15 -16.13 -6.71
CA ALA A 590 6.79 -16.55 -6.36
C ALA A 590 5.85 -16.50 -7.60
N PRO A 591 4.97 -17.50 -7.84
CA PRO A 591 4.14 -17.54 -9.06
C PRO A 591 3.25 -16.30 -9.27
N GLN A 592 2.69 -15.73 -8.19
CA GLN A 592 1.91 -14.48 -8.26
C GLN A 592 2.74 -13.24 -8.64
N TYR A 593 4.07 -13.31 -8.53
CA TYR A 593 4.98 -12.25 -8.97
C TYR A 593 5.39 -12.47 -10.43
N GLY A 594 5.69 -13.70 -10.85
CA GLY A 594 5.92 -14.03 -12.27
C GLY A 594 4.77 -13.57 -13.19
N MET A 595 3.52 -13.78 -12.76
CA MET A 595 2.33 -13.29 -13.49
C MET A 595 2.20 -11.76 -13.57
N ARG A 596 2.78 -11.01 -12.61
CA ARG A 596 2.80 -9.53 -12.61
C ARG A 596 3.94 -9.00 -13.47
N VAL A 597 5.09 -9.67 -13.46
CA VAL A 597 6.22 -9.39 -14.38
C VAL A 597 5.76 -9.51 -15.83
N MET A 598 5.01 -10.57 -16.18
CA MET A 598 4.40 -10.73 -17.52
C MET A 598 3.45 -9.60 -17.93
N GLN A 599 2.86 -8.87 -16.97
CA GLN A 599 1.94 -7.78 -17.27
C GLN A 599 2.67 -6.45 -17.41
N SER A 600 3.83 -6.28 -16.76
CA SER A 600 4.59 -5.02 -16.79
C SER A 600 5.19 -4.75 -18.19
N PRO A 601 5.05 -3.54 -18.74
CA PRO A 601 5.73 -3.14 -19.97
C PRO A 601 7.21 -2.83 -19.76
N LEU A 602 7.66 -2.57 -18.52
CA LEU A 602 9.02 -2.14 -18.20
C LEU A 602 9.66 -3.00 -17.11
N VAL A 603 10.98 -3.16 -17.20
CA VAL A 603 11.83 -3.64 -16.11
C VAL A 603 13.08 -2.77 -16.04
N ALA A 604 13.27 -2.07 -14.92
CA ALA A 604 14.56 -1.47 -14.61
C ALA A 604 15.53 -2.56 -14.14
N LEU A 605 16.76 -2.57 -14.64
CA LEU A 605 17.77 -3.60 -14.36
C LEU A 605 19.05 -2.96 -13.83
N GLY A 606 19.81 -3.70 -13.03
CA GLY A 606 21.15 -3.30 -12.61
C GLY A 606 22.07 -4.49 -12.36
N THR A 607 23.36 -4.27 -12.61
CA THR A 607 24.47 -5.21 -12.37
C THR A 607 25.73 -4.40 -12.00
N LEU A 608 26.85 -5.09 -11.77
CA LEU A 608 28.16 -4.46 -11.53
C LEU A 608 29.01 -4.50 -12.81
N ASP A 609 29.72 -3.41 -13.10
CA ASP A 609 30.79 -3.42 -14.11
C ASP A 609 32.06 -4.14 -13.61
N SER A 610 33.09 -4.21 -14.44
CA SER A 610 34.37 -4.86 -14.12
C SER A 610 35.21 -4.14 -13.06
N GLU A 611 34.86 -2.90 -12.70
CA GLU A 611 35.42 -2.18 -11.53
C GLU A 611 34.57 -2.41 -10.26
N GLY A 612 33.50 -3.20 -10.34
CA GLY A 612 32.56 -3.47 -9.24
C GLY A 612 31.55 -2.35 -9.01
N ARG A 613 31.46 -1.34 -9.89
CA ARG A 613 30.51 -0.24 -9.75
C ARG A 613 29.12 -0.68 -10.21
N PRO A 614 28.06 -0.43 -9.43
CA PRO A 614 26.70 -0.65 -9.88
C PRO A 614 26.29 0.36 -10.94
N TRP A 615 25.58 -0.14 -11.95
CA TRP A 615 24.88 0.65 -12.96
C TRP A 615 23.40 0.26 -13.02
N THR A 616 22.57 1.12 -13.59
CA THR A 616 21.12 0.92 -13.75
C THR A 616 20.71 1.24 -15.19
N THR A 617 19.71 0.54 -15.71
CA THR A 617 19.04 0.83 -17.00
C THR A 617 17.54 0.52 -16.92
N VAL A 618 16.79 0.79 -17.99
CA VAL A 618 15.37 0.43 -18.11
C VAL A 618 15.10 -0.18 -19.50
N TRP A 619 14.69 -1.44 -19.52
CA TRP A 619 14.36 -2.19 -20.75
C TRP A 619 12.84 -2.49 -20.82
N GLY A 620 12.36 -2.88 -22.01
CA GLY A 620 10.96 -3.18 -22.28
C GLY A 620 10.35 -2.28 -23.35
N GLY A 621 9.11 -1.84 -23.12
CA GLY A 621 8.24 -1.13 -24.06
C GLY A 621 6.96 -1.93 -24.34
N ASP A 622 7.10 -3.23 -24.58
CA ASP A 622 6.00 -4.16 -24.79
C ASP A 622 5.65 -4.97 -23.52
N ARG A 623 4.35 -5.18 -23.26
CA ARG A 623 3.89 -6.04 -22.17
C ARG A 623 4.20 -7.52 -22.47
N GLY A 624 4.78 -8.22 -21.50
CA GLY A 624 5.13 -9.64 -21.63
C GLY A 624 6.53 -9.92 -22.20
N PHE A 625 7.32 -8.87 -22.46
CA PHE A 625 8.73 -8.99 -22.87
C PHE A 625 9.58 -9.73 -21.82
N ALA A 626 9.24 -9.57 -20.54
CA ALA A 626 9.78 -10.32 -19.40
C ALA A 626 8.74 -11.35 -18.93
N ARG A 627 9.10 -12.64 -18.87
CA ARG A 627 8.15 -13.73 -18.54
C ARG A 627 8.83 -14.95 -17.89
N PRO A 628 8.17 -15.67 -16.97
CA PRO A 628 8.67 -16.94 -16.46
C PRO A 628 8.69 -18.00 -17.57
N VAL A 629 9.77 -18.78 -17.63
CA VAL A 629 9.97 -19.87 -18.60
C VAL A 629 10.28 -21.22 -17.95
N ALA A 630 10.80 -21.21 -16.71
CA ALA A 630 10.94 -22.37 -15.84
C ALA A 630 10.70 -21.94 -14.39
N GLU A 631 10.68 -22.89 -13.46
CA GLU A 631 10.63 -22.57 -12.02
C GLU A 631 11.87 -21.76 -11.62
N GLY A 632 11.65 -20.60 -11.01
CA GLY A 632 12.71 -19.64 -10.66
C GLY A 632 13.29 -18.81 -11.83
N VAL A 633 12.99 -19.12 -13.10
CA VAL A 633 13.67 -18.47 -14.25
C VAL A 633 12.76 -17.55 -15.05
N LEU A 634 13.18 -16.28 -15.18
CA LEU A 634 12.62 -15.30 -16.09
C LEU A 634 13.43 -15.24 -17.39
N ALA A 635 12.75 -15.20 -18.53
CA ALA A 635 13.33 -14.79 -19.81
C ALA A 635 12.91 -13.36 -20.16
N PHE A 636 13.84 -12.61 -20.73
CA PHE A 636 13.67 -11.26 -21.27
C PHE A 636 13.91 -11.28 -22.77
N ASN A 637 13.07 -10.59 -23.54
CA ASN A 637 13.26 -10.33 -24.97
C ASN A 637 12.99 -8.84 -25.24
N SER A 638 14.03 -8.02 -25.32
CA SER A 638 13.92 -6.55 -25.44
C SER A 638 14.88 -6.00 -26.47
N SER A 639 14.49 -4.96 -27.19
CA SER A 639 15.42 -4.03 -27.84
C SER A 639 16.30 -3.36 -26.77
N VAL A 640 17.60 -3.15 -27.05
CA VAL A 640 18.56 -2.47 -26.16
C VAL A 640 19.54 -1.57 -26.94
N ASP A 641 20.06 -0.53 -26.31
CA ASP A 641 21.24 0.18 -26.82
C ASP A 641 22.51 -0.63 -26.49
N ALA A 642 22.87 -1.55 -27.37
CA ALA A 642 24.09 -2.34 -27.21
C ALA A 642 25.40 -1.52 -27.28
N SER A 643 25.34 -0.25 -27.69
CA SER A 643 26.53 0.60 -27.81
C SER A 643 26.87 1.30 -26.49
N HIS A 644 25.91 2.02 -25.88
CA HIS A 644 26.19 2.93 -24.76
C HIS A 644 25.54 2.56 -23.43
N ASP A 645 24.53 1.67 -23.39
CA ASP A 645 23.90 1.21 -22.13
C ASP A 645 24.98 0.53 -21.25
N PRO A 646 25.29 1.07 -20.05
CA PRO A 646 26.34 0.54 -19.21
C PRO A 646 25.96 -0.78 -18.54
N VAL A 647 24.67 -1.07 -18.36
CA VAL A 647 24.20 -2.38 -17.85
C VAL A 647 24.28 -3.43 -18.95
N PHE A 648 23.95 -3.11 -20.21
CA PHE A 648 24.21 -4.03 -21.32
C PHE A 648 25.70 -4.36 -21.41
N ARG A 649 26.56 -3.34 -21.45
CA ARG A 649 28.02 -3.52 -21.54
C ARG A 649 28.60 -4.28 -20.34
N ALA A 650 28.05 -4.10 -19.14
CA ALA A 650 28.47 -4.87 -17.97
C ALA A 650 27.95 -6.32 -17.99
N LEU A 651 26.77 -6.60 -18.57
CA LEU A 651 26.26 -7.98 -18.71
C LEU A 651 27.00 -8.75 -19.82
N TRP A 652 27.36 -8.09 -20.93
CA TRP A 652 28.14 -8.63 -22.06
C TRP A 652 29.65 -8.40 -21.97
N ASP A 653 30.17 -8.21 -20.75
CA ASP A 653 31.59 -8.04 -20.48
C ASP A 653 32.42 -9.23 -21.03
N GLY A 654 33.56 -8.94 -21.65
CA GLY A 654 34.38 -9.92 -22.38
C GLY A 654 33.94 -10.29 -23.80
N ILE A 655 32.82 -9.76 -24.32
CA ILE A 655 32.38 -9.97 -25.72
C ILE A 655 32.54 -8.66 -26.51
N ASP A 656 33.14 -8.75 -27.70
CA ASP A 656 33.41 -7.60 -28.58
C ASP A 656 32.21 -7.22 -29.46
N ASP A 657 32.30 -6.06 -30.13
CA ASP A 657 31.20 -5.55 -30.96
C ASP A 657 30.87 -6.46 -32.16
N GLU A 658 31.80 -7.29 -32.63
CA GLU A 658 31.53 -8.29 -33.68
C GLU A 658 30.82 -9.52 -33.10
N GLY A 659 31.21 -10.03 -31.94
CA GLY A 659 30.47 -11.08 -31.23
C GLY A 659 29.05 -10.64 -30.84
N VAL A 660 28.87 -9.37 -30.46
CA VAL A 660 27.57 -8.73 -30.24
C VAL A 660 26.72 -8.69 -31.51
N LYS A 661 27.29 -8.37 -32.68
CA LYS A 661 26.56 -8.41 -33.97
C LYS A 661 26.23 -9.83 -34.43
N GLN A 662 27.13 -10.79 -34.19
CA GLN A 662 27.00 -12.20 -34.58
C GLN A 662 26.04 -12.99 -33.68
N GLY A 663 25.62 -12.43 -32.52
CA GLY A 663 24.69 -13.10 -31.61
C GLY A 663 25.34 -14.17 -30.75
N VAL A 664 26.62 -13.99 -30.37
CA VAL A 664 27.36 -14.94 -29.53
C VAL A 664 26.62 -15.17 -28.21
N ILE A 665 26.45 -16.44 -27.84
CA ILE A 665 25.78 -16.84 -26.60
C ILE A 665 26.72 -16.59 -25.42
N ASN A 666 26.45 -15.52 -24.68
CA ASN A 666 27.06 -15.21 -23.41
C ASN A 666 26.59 -16.22 -22.33
N ARG A 667 27.54 -16.78 -21.58
CA ARG A 667 27.33 -17.52 -20.33
C ARG A 667 28.33 -16.97 -19.30
N PRO A 668 27.95 -15.98 -18.49
CA PRO A 668 28.90 -15.31 -17.60
C PRO A 668 29.51 -16.27 -16.59
N ASN A 669 30.76 -16.01 -16.19
CA ASN A 669 31.50 -16.78 -15.18
C ASN A 669 31.48 -18.30 -15.45
N GLU A 670 31.77 -18.70 -16.70
CA GLU A 670 31.79 -20.08 -17.21
C GLU A 670 30.48 -20.89 -17.03
N GLY A 671 29.39 -20.25 -16.57
CA GLY A 671 28.11 -20.88 -16.27
C GLY A 671 27.61 -20.66 -14.84
N GLU A 672 28.41 -20.09 -13.93
CA GLU A 672 27.94 -19.65 -12.60
C GLU A 672 26.96 -18.46 -12.70
N GLY A 673 27.05 -17.68 -13.78
CA GLY A 673 26.22 -16.53 -14.07
C GLY A 673 26.70 -15.23 -13.41
N LYS A 674 26.10 -14.10 -13.79
CA LYS A 674 26.45 -12.76 -13.30
C LYS A 674 25.34 -12.13 -12.47
N GLY A 675 25.69 -11.66 -11.26
CA GLY A 675 24.76 -11.04 -10.32
C GLY A 675 24.04 -9.83 -10.89
N MET A 676 22.73 -9.78 -10.69
CA MET A 676 21.85 -8.72 -11.16
C MET A 676 20.62 -8.54 -10.26
N ALA A 677 20.01 -7.36 -10.33
CA ALA A 677 18.69 -7.11 -9.78
C ALA A 677 17.77 -6.44 -10.81
N GLY A 678 16.47 -6.54 -10.57
CA GLY A 678 15.45 -5.95 -11.42
C GLY A 678 14.26 -5.41 -10.63
N LEU A 679 13.70 -4.29 -11.10
CA LEU A 679 12.39 -3.77 -10.72
C LEU A 679 11.47 -3.82 -11.93
N SER A 680 10.61 -4.84 -11.98
CA SER A 680 9.50 -4.89 -12.92
C SER A 680 8.42 -3.91 -12.49
N ILE A 681 7.93 -3.10 -13.43
CA ILE A 681 7.12 -1.91 -13.14
C ILE A 681 6.06 -1.66 -14.23
N ASP A 682 4.82 -1.45 -13.78
CA ASP A 682 3.68 -1.02 -14.59
C ASP A 682 3.22 0.35 -14.07
N LEU A 683 3.51 1.41 -14.83
CA LEU A 683 3.17 2.77 -14.43
C LEU A 683 1.67 3.07 -14.59
N GLU A 684 0.98 2.46 -15.56
CA GLU A 684 -0.47 2.64 -15.76
C GLU A 684 -1.27 2.13 -14.55
N THR A 685 -0.93 0.93 -14.07
CA THR A 685 -1.61 0.28 -12.94
C THR A 685 -0.95 0.59 -11.58
N ARG A 686 0.19 1.28 -11.58
CA ARG A 686 1.06 1.55 -10.41
C ARG A 686 1.53 0.27 -9.71
N ASP A 687 1.80 -0.79 -10.47
CA ASP A 687 2.26 -2.07 -9.93
C ASP A 687 3.78 -2.23 -9.98
N ARG A 688 4.39 -2.90 -8.97
CA ARG A 688 5.83 -3.19 -9.00
C ARG A 688 6.26 -4.47 -8.26
N VAL A 689 7.24 -5.16 -8.85
CA VAL A 689 7.87 -6.38 -8.34
C VAL A 689 9.38 -6.22 -8.39
N LYS A 690 10.06 -6.42 -7.26
CA LYS A 690 11.52 -6.56 -7.18
C LYS A 690 11.92 -8.01 -7.41
N LEU A 691 13.09 -8.17 -8.02
CA LEU A 691 13.72 -9.42 -8.44
C LEU A 691 15.22 -9.32 -8.11
N VAL A 692 15.80 -10.36 -7.54
CA VAL A 692 17.24 -10.51 -7.31
C VAL A 692 17.66 -11.87 -7.87
N GLY A 693 18.86 -11.98 -8.46
CA GLY A 693 19.30 -13.23 -9.08
C GLY A 693 20.52 -13.09 -9.97
N ASN A 694 20.75 -14.08 -10.83
CA ASN A 694 21.89 -14.12 -11.74
C ASN A 694 21.44 -14.23 -13.20
N MET A 695 22.06 -13.48 -14.11
CA MET A 695 22.03 -13.77 -15.54
C MET A 695 22.76 -15.09 -15.78
N ILE A 696 22.04 -16.11 -16.24
CA ILE A 696 22.60 -17.46 -16.51
C ILE A 696 23.02 -17.64 -17.97
N ALA A 697 22.35 -16.95 -18.90
CA ALA A 697 22.70 -16.93 -20.31
C ALA A 697 22.06 -15.73 -21.01
N GLY A 698 22.65 -15.29 -22.12
CA GLY A 698 21.98 -14.39 -23.07
C GLY A 698 22.64 -14.40 -24.44
N ALA A 699 21.88 -14.02 -25.46
CA ALA A 699 22.38 -13.79 -26.81
C ALA A 699 21.74 -12.52 -27.38
N THR A 700 22.50 -11.77 -28.18
CA THR A 700 21.97 -10.68 -28.98
C THR A 700 21.33 -11.22 -30.26
N VAL A 701 20.33 -10.50 -30.76
CA VAL A 701 19.61 -10.78 -32.02
C VAL A 701 19.53 -9.52 -32.87
N GLU A 702 19.07 -9.66 -34.11
CA GLU A 702 18.87 -8.54 -35.06
C GLU A 702 20.14 -7.67 -35.29
N GLY A 703 21.31 -8.30 -35.26
CA GLY A 703 22.60 -7.63 -35.45
C GLY A 703 23.05 -6.80 -34.23
N GLY A 704 22.59 -7.14 -33.03
CA GLY A 704 22.92 -6.44 -31.78
C GLY A 704 21.86 -5.46 -31.29
N LYS A 705 20.72 -5.34 -31.98
CA LYS A 705 19.66 -4.36 -31.62
C LYS A 705 18.73 -4.81 -30.49
N ALA A 706 18.69 -6.10 -30.22
CA ALA A 706 17.86 -6.69 -29.16
C ALA A 706 18.58 -7.86 -28.48
N VAL A 707 18.12 -8.22 -27.29
CA VAL A 707 18.65 -9.34 -26.48
C VAL A 707 17.57 -10.36 -26.16
N GLN A 708 17.97 -11.63 -26.12
CA GLN A 708 17.26 -12.71 -25.44
C GLN A 708 18.12 -13.18 -24.27
N MET A 709 17.62 -13.01 -23.04
CA MET A 709 18.38 -13.24 -21.80
C MET A 709 17.57 -14.05 -20.80
N ALA A 710 18.22 -14.91 -20.02
CA ALA A 710 17.61 -15.65 -18.91
C ALA A 710 18.24 -15.27 -17.57
N MET A 711 17.39 -15.02 -16.57
CA MET A 711 17.75 -14.73 -15.18
C MET A 711 17.19 -15.82 -14.26
N ALA A 712 18.06 -16.46 -13.49
CA ALA A 712 17.66 -17.29 -12.35
C ALA A 712 17.41 -16.39 -11.14
N VAL A 713 16.16 -16.28 -10.71
CA VAL A 713 15.70 -15.41 -9.62
C VAL A 713 15.89 -16.12 -8.28
N THR A 714 16.76 -15.57 -7.42
CA THR A 714 17.04 -16.05 -6.07
C THR A 714 16.11 -15.44 -5.02
N GLU A 715 15.60 -14.22 -5.25
CA GLU A 715 14.62 -13.56 -4.37
C GLU A 715 13.60 -12.75 -5.17
N SER A 716 12.38 -12.63 -4.66
CA SER A 716 11.34 -11.76 -5.24
C SER A 716 10.44 -11.09 -4.19
N LEU A 717 10.01 -9.86 -4.48
CA LEU A 717 9.20 -9.06 -3.55
C LEU A 717 8.23 -8.12 -4.28
N GLY A 718 6.94 -8.37 -4.10
CA GLY A 718 5.87 -7.46 -4.52
C GLY A 718 5.81 -6.20 -3.64
N ASN A 719 5.86 -5.02 -4.25
CA ASN A 719 6.02 -3.75 -3.55
C ASN A 719 4.85 -2.77 -3.73
N CYS A 720 4.92 -1.68 -2.95
CA CYS A 720 3.87 -0.67 -2.78
C CYS A 720 3.65 0.22 -4.03
N PRO A 721 2.42 0.71 -4.33
CA PRO A 721 2.15 1.66 -5.43
C PRO A 721 2.56 3.11 -5.15
N LYS A 722 3.05 3.44 -3.94
CA LYS A 722 3.47 4.79 -3.54
C LYS A 722 4.53 5.40 -4.49
N TYR A 723 4.39 6.70 -4.72
CA TYR A 723 5.29 7.56 -5.52
C TYR A 723 5.39 7.18 -7.01
N LEU A 724 4.44 6.38 -7.51
CA LEU A 724 4.29 6.08 -8.92
C LEU A 724 3.32 7.08 -9.56
N ASN A 725 3.83 7.94 -10.44
CA ASN A 725 3.03 8.71 -11.37
C ASN A 725 2.64 7.80 -12.55
N LYS A 726 1.38 7.89 -13.00
CA LYS A 726 0.95 7.11 -14.15
C LYS A 726 1.63 7.64 -15.41
N LYS A 727 2.09 6.72 -16.25
CA LYS A 727 2.47 7.00 -17.63
C LYS A 727 1.92 5.89 -18.52
N ASP A 728 1.37 6.26 -19.66
CA ASP A 728 0.91 5.35 -20.71
C ASP A 728 2.12 4.99 -21.58
N ILE A 729 2.57 3.73 -21.55
CA ILE A 729 3.85 3.31 -22.11
C ILE A 729 3.69 2.73 -23.51
N VAL A 730 4.49 3.24 -24.44
CA VAL A 730 4.52 2.80 -25.84
C VAL A 730 5.94 2.45 -26.28
N PRO A 731 6.14 1.43 -27.14
CA PRO A 731 7.45 1.14 -27.73
C PRO A 731 8.04 2.32 -28.52
N ASN A 732 9.37 2.38 -28.61
CA ASN A 732 10.12 3.40 -29.35
C ASN A 732 11.23 2.74 -30.18
N GLU A 733 11.32 3.08 -31.47
CA GLU A 733 12.50 2.74 -32.28
C GLU A 733 13.68 3.59 -31.82
N MET A 734 14.71 2.94 -31.27
CA MET A 734 15.89 3.63 -30.73
C MET A 734 16.83 4.10 -31.83
N ALA A 735 17.45 5.26 -31.58
CA ALA A 735 18.53 5.81 -32.38
C ALA A 735 19.58 6.39 -31.42
N PRO A 736 20.33 5.53 -30.71
CA PRO A 736 21.12 5.93 -29.56
C PRO A 736 22.31 6.82 -29.96
N GLU A 737 22.33 8.05 -29.45
CA GLU A 737 23.38 9.04 -29.66
C GLU A 737 23.98 9.45 -28.30
N LEU A 738 25.28 9.18 -28.08
CA LEU A 738 26.00 9.62 -26.89
C LEU A 738 26.35 11.11 -26.98
N VAL A 739 25.74 11.93 -26.13
CA VAL A 739 25.91 13.40 -26.11
C VAL A 739 27.08 13.82 -25.20
N SER A 740 27.25 13.15 -24.07
CA SER A 740 28.40 13.33 -23.17
C SER A 740 28.62 12.09 -22.32
N ASP A 741 29.90 11.77 -22.06
CA ASP A 741 30.39 10.75 -21.13
C ASP A 741 31.18 11.34 -19.94
N LYS A 742 31.07 12.66 -19.73
CA LYS A 742 31.91 13.43 -18.79
C LYS A 742 31.09 14.37 -17.91
N LEU A 743 31.70 14.76 -16.80
CA LEU A 743 31.30 15.87 -15.94
C LEU A 743 32.05 17.16 -16.37
N PRO A 744 31.50 18.36 -16.12
CA PRO A 744 30.14 18.62 -15.63
C PRO A 744 29.07 18.22 -16.65
N LEU A 745 27.84 18.01 -16.18
CA LEU A 745 26.70 17.71 -17.05
C LEU A 745 26.37 18.90 -17.96
N SER A 746 25.98 18.60 -19.20
CA SER A 746 25.44 19.58 -20.16
C SER A 746 24.07 20.09 -19.73
N GLN A 747 23.67 21.28 -20.22
CA GLN A 747 22.38 21.88 -19.86
C GLN A 747 21.19 20.95 -20.14
N GLU A 748 21.17 20.26 -21.28
CA GLU A 748 20.11 19.28 -21.62
C GLU A 748 19.96 18.17 -20.56
N ALA A 749 21.06 17.74 -19.95
CA ALA A 749 21.07 16.73 -18.89
C ALA A 749 20.66 17.31 -17.52
N LEU A 750 20.99 18.58 -17.24
CA LEU A 750 20.50 19.30 -16.06
C LEU A 750 18.99 19.57 -16.14
N ASP A 751 18.49 19.93 -17.33
CA ASP A 751 17.07 20.15 -17.59
C ASP A 751 16.28 18.84 -17.39
N LEU A 752 16.85 17.68 -17.81
CA LEU A 752 16.30 16.36 -17.50
C LEU A 752 16.28 16.06 -16.00
N VAL A 753 17.37 16.35 -15.26
CA VAL A 753 17.42 16.20 -13.80
C VAL A 753 16.33 17.04 -13.11
N ALA A 754 16.12 18.28 -13.57
CA ALA A 754 15.10 19.19 -13.03
C ALA A 754 13.67 18.76 -13.40
N ALA A 755 13.45 18.23 -14.61
CA ALA A 755 12.15 17.74 -15.07
C ALA A 755 11.77 16.36 -14.49
N ALA A 756 12.73 15.60 -13.96
CA ALA A 756 12.51 14.23 -13.50
C ALA A 756 11.47 14.14 -12.36
N ASP A 757 10.42 13.37 -12.61
CA ASP A 757 9.42 12.94 -11.61
C ASP A 757 9.72 11.55 -11.03
N MET A 758 10.71 10.86 -11.61
CA MET A 758 11.14 9.50 -11.29
C MET A 758 12.59 9.28 -11.73
N PHE A 759 13.34 8.50 -10.95
CA PHE A 759 14.57 7.84 -11.39
C PHE A 759 14.70 6.43 -10.82
N PHE A 760 15.46 5.58 -11.49
CA PHE A 760 15.78 4.22 -11.05
C PHE A 760 17.18 4.18 -10.44
N LEU A 761 17.40 3.30 -9.47
CA LEU A 761 18.70 3.14 -8.82
C LEU A 761 18.98 1.69 -8.41
N SER A 762 20.25 1.33 -8.47
CA SER A 762 20.77 0.00 -8.14
C SER A 762 21.93 0.10 -7.15
N SER A 763 22.00 -0.87 -6.23
CA SER A 763 23.04 -0.94 -5.19
C SER A 763 23.30 -2.39 -4.78
N THR A 764 24.34 -2.63 -3.99
CA THR A 764 24.70 -3.98 -3.52
C THR A 764 25.24 -3.92 -2.10
N ASN A 765 25.12 -5.02 -1.35
CA ASN A 765 25.86 -5.23 -0.09
C ASN A 765 27.14 -6.10 -0.28
N GLY A 766 27.44 -6.50 -1.52
CA GLY A 766 28.53 -7.40 -1.87
C GLY A 766 28.10 -8.87 -2.07
N VAL A 767 26.90 -9.25 -1.62
CA VAL A 767 26.34 -10.61 -1.75
C VAL A 767 25.05 -10.61 -2.56
N THR A 768 24.15 -9.66 -2.31
CA THR A 768 22.89 -9.47 -3.05
C THR A 768 22.77 -8.05 -3.60
N MET A 769 21.97 -7.88 -4.65
CA MET A 769 21.73 -6.60 -5.32
C MET A 769 20.32 -6.08 -5.09
N ASP A 770 20.18 -4.75 -5.01
CA ASP A 770 18.91 -4.04 -5.11
C ASP A 770 18.82 -3.35 -6.49
N THR A 771 17.63 -3.35 -7.07
CA THR A 771 17.21 -2.36 -8.08
C THR A 771 15.80 -1.89 -7.74
N ASN A 772 15.61 -0.57 -7.72
CA ASN A 772 14.46 0.11 -7.16
C ASN A 772 14.22 1.43 -7.92
N HIS A 773 13.25 2.24 -7.48
CA HIS A 773 13.10 3.63 -7.94
C HIS A 773 12.98 4.61 -6.78
N ARG A 774 13.07 5.90 -7.10
CA ARG A 774 12.52 7.01 -6.34
C ARG A 774 11.70 7.89 -7.28
N GLY A 775 10.72 8.61 -6.72
CA GLY A 775 9.80 9.42 -7.49
C GLY A 775 9.00 10.36 -6.61
N GLY A 776 8.30 11.29 -7.24
CA GLY A 776 7.51 12.32 -6.59
C GLY A 776 6.95 13.30 -7.60
N SER A 777 6.85 14.57 -7.21
CA SER A 777 6.59 15.67 -8.15
C SER A 777 7.86 16.00 -8.96
N PRO A 778 7.76 16.56 -10.18
CA PRO A 778 8.93 17.03 -10.94
C PRO A 778 9.83 17.95 -10.10
N GLY A 779 11.16 17.79 -10.24
CA GLY A 779 12.13 18.56 -9.45
C GLY A 779 12.22 18.17 -7.97
N PHE A 780 11.83 16.95 -7.60
CA PHE A 780 12.08 16.42 -6.25
C PHE A 780 13.56 16.08 -6.00
N MET A 781 14.33 15.87 -7.07
CA MET A 781 15.79 15.72 -7.04
C MET A 781 16.44 17.08 -7.31
N ARG A 782 17.50 17.40 -6.57
CA ARG A 782 18.18 18.70 -6.56
C ARG A 782 19.67 18.52 -6.87
N ILE A 783 20.27 19.53 -7.49
CA ILE A 783 21.71 19.58 -7.80
C ILE A 783 22.37 20.50 -6.77
N ILE A 784 23.30 19.96 -5.98
CA ILE A 784 24.13 20.74 -5.03
C ILE A 784 25.36 21.32 -5.75
N LYS A 785 25.99 20.52 -6.62
CA LYS A 785 27.24 20.85 -7.33
C LYS A 785 27.22 20.25 -8.74
N ASN A 786 27.76 20.95 -9.73
CA ASN A 786 28.01 20.44 -11.07
C ASN A 786 29.28 21.11 -11.65
N GLU A 787 30.45 20.54 -11.32
CA GLU A 787 31.77 21.08 -11.67
C GLU A 787 32.67 19.97 -12.27
N ASP A 788 33.84 20.34 -12.80
CA ASP A 788 34.80 19.42 -13.45
C ASP A 788 35.31 18.31 -12.50
N ASP A 789 35.29 18.55 -11.18
CA ASP A 789 35.74 17.63 -10.13
C ASP A 789 34.60 16.75 -9.55
N GLY A 790 33.33 17.03 -9.89
CA GLY A 790 32.21 16.25 -9.38
C GLY A 790 30.82 16.85 -9.57
N LEU A 791 29.82 15.96 -9.67
CA LEU A 791 28.40 16.26 -9.64
C LEU A 791 27.83 15.73 -8.32
N GLU A 792 27.15 16.59 -7.56
CA GLU A 792 26.43 16.19 -6.36
C GLU A 792 24.92 16.39 -6.54
N LEU A 793 24.18 15.29 -6.47
CA LEU A 793 22.72 15.27 -6.45
C LEU A 793 22.21 15.00 -5.03
N ILE A 794 21.03 15.48 -4.68
CA ILE A 794 20.35 15.11 -3.43
C ILE A 794 18.86 14.92 -3.66
N TYR A 795 18.26 13.96 -2.96
CA TYR A 795 16.81 13.80 -2.92
C TYR A 795 16.33 13.48 -1.48
N PRO A 796 15.13 13.94 -1.10
CA PRO A 796 14.47 13.56 0.16
C PRO A 796 13.93 12.12 0.09
N GLU A 797 14.22 11.28 1.09
CA GLU A 797 13.79 9.88 1.14
C GLU A 797 12.46 9.77 1.91
N PHE A 798 11.36 9.61 1.14
CA PHE A 798 10.00 9.69 1.66
C PHE A 798 9.53 8.43 2.44
N SER A 799 8.31 8.50 2.98
CA SER A 799 7.68 7.45 3.81
C SER A 799 7.37 6.16 3.02
N GLY A 800 8.39 5.34 2.81
CA GLY A 800 8.31 4.06 2.09
C GLY A 800 7.67 2.92 2.90
N ASN A 801 8.01 1.68 2.54
CA ASN A 801 7.53 0.43 3.17
C ASN A 801 8.28 0.03 4.46
N ARG A 802 9.28 0.82 4.88
CA ARG A 802 10.23 0.58 5.97
C ARG A 802 11.11 -0.69 5.85
N LEU A 803 11.31 -1.25 4.66
CA LEU A 803 12.26 -2.37 4.48
C LEU A 803 13.71 -1.86 4.51
N TYR A 804 13.94 -0.73 3.83
CA TYR A 804 15.22 -0.03 3.71
C TYR A 804 16.33 -0.71 2.90
N GLN A 805 16.06 -1.81 2.19
CA GLN A 805 17.04 -2.57 1.38
C GLN A 805 18.10 -1.70 0.65
N THR A 806 17.67 -0.66 -0.08
CA THR A 806 18.57 0.24 -0.81
C THR A 806 19.50 1.04 0.10
N LEU A 807 18.97 1.55 1.23
CA LEU A 807 19.73 2.28 2.25
C LEU A 807 20.55 1.33 3.15
N GLY A 808 20.11 0.09 3.31
CA GLY A 808 20.84 -0.97 3.98
C GLY A 808 22.11 -1.31 3.20
N ASN A 809 21.99 -1.49 1.88
CA ASN A 809 23.14 -1.61 0.99
C ASN A 809 24.10 -0.42 1.17
N PHE A 810 23.61 0.83 1.10
CA PHE A 810 24.44 2.03 1.32
C PHE A 810 25.13 2.11 2.70
N ARG A 811 24.64 1.41 3.72
CA ARG A 811 25.32 1.28 5.02
C ARG A 811 26.49 0.30 5.03
N VAL A 812 26.58 -0.61 4.06
CA VAL A 812 27.62 -1.63 3.92
C VAL A 812 28.59 -1.28 2.79
N ASN A 813 28.05 -0.87 1.63
CA ASN A 813 28.77 -0.41 0.46
C ASN A 813 28.03 0.83 -0.11
N PRO A 814 28.63 2.03 -0.08
CA PRO A 814 27.96 3.25 -0.49
C PRO A 814 27.75 3.37 -2.01
N LEU A 815 28.30 2.48 -2.84
CA LEU A 815 28.23 2.61 -4.29
C LEU A 815 26.77 2.51 -4.82
N VAL A 816 26.45 3.38 -5.78
CA VAL A 816 25.12 3.50 -6.38
C VAL A 816 25.21 3.73 -7.89
N GLY A 817 24.39 2.99 -8.64
CA GLY A 817 24.06 3.30 -10.03
C GLY A 817 22.70 3.96 -10.10
N ILE A 818 22.50 4.90 -11.03
CA ILE A 818 21.22 5.54 -11.31
C ILE A 818 20.92 5.62 -12.81
N ALA A 819 19.64 5.61 -13.16
CA ALA A 819 19.14 5.90 -14.50
C ALA A 819 17.94 6.86 -14.42
N ILE A 820 18.04 7.98 -15.13
CA ILE A 820 17.02 9.04 -15.17
C ILE A 820 16.46 9.08 -16.61
N PRO A 821 15.27 8.50 -16.86
CA PRO A 821 14.68 8.42 -18.20
C PRO A 821 13.81 9.64 -18.53
N ASP A 822 13.97 10.21 -19.72
CA ASP A 822 12.97 11.12 -20.30
C ASP A 822 11.93 10.31 -21.08
N TYR A 823 10.75 10.18 -20.49
CA TYR A 823 9.63 9.48 -21.10
C TYR A 823 9.09 10.17 -22.37
N ASN A 824 9.36 11.45 -22.62
CA ASN A 824 8.87 12.16 -23.80
C ASN A 824 9.74 11.89 -25.04
N THR A 825 11.06 11.90 -24.85
CA THR A 825 12.06 11.83 -25.94
C THR A 825 12.70 10.46 -26.11
N ALA A 826 12.59 9.58 -25.11
CA ALA A 826 13.38 8.35 -24.95
C ALA A 826 14.90 8.60 -24.68
N ASN A 827 15.27 9.81 -24.26
CA ASN A 827 16.61 10.12 -23.76
C ASN A 827 16.81 9.52 -22.36
N VAL A 828 18.07 9.32 -21.96
CA VAL A 828 18.42 8.79 -20.64
C VAL A 828 19.76 9.34 -20.15
N LEU A 829 19.79 9.71 -18.86
CA LEU A 829 21.03 9.98 -18.13
C LEU A 829 21.33 8.78 -17.22
N TYR A 830 22.36 8.02 -17.57
CA TYR A 830 22.97 7.00 -16.72
C TYR A 830 24.05 7.64 -15.86
N ALA A 831 24.19 7.24 -14.59
CA ALA A 831 25.34 7.64 -13.78
C ALA A 831 25.69 6.62 -12.70
N THR A 832 26.92 6.68 -12.20
CA THR A 832 27.42 5.89 -11.07
C THR A 832 28.23 6.75 -10.11
N GLY A 833 28.28 6.37 -8.84
CA GLY A 833 28.92 7.15 -7.79
C GLY A 833 28.72 6.54 -6.39
N SER A 834 28.72 7.38 -5.36
CA SER A 834 28.50 6.97 -3.97
C SER A 834 27.36 7.74 -3.29
N ALA A 835 26.63 7.06 -2.43
CA ALA A 835 25.48 7.57 -1.70
C ALA A 835 25.80 7.79 -0.21
N SER A 836 25.36 8.92 0.33
CA SER A 836 25.44 9.29 1.75
C SER A 836 24.04 9.49 2.32
N ILE A 837 23.69 8.75 3.38
CA ILE A 837 22.40 8.87 4.07
C ILE A 837 22.53 9.97 5.14
N LEU A 838 21.79 11.06 4.96
CA LEU A 838 21.74 12.21 5.87
C LEU A 838 20.50 12.11 6.75
N VAL A 839 20.63 12.31 8.07
CA VAL A 839 19.52 12.12 9.02
C VAL A 839 19.35 13.31 9.95
N GLY A 840 18.09 13.74 10.15
CA GLY A 840 17.76 14.88 11.02
C GLY A 840 18.44 16.16 10.53
N ASN A 841 19.24 16.78 11.40
CA ASN A 841 19.92 18.06 11.14
C ASN A 841 20.79 18.02 9.87
N GLU A 842 21.41 16.88 9.54
CA GLU A 842 22.21 16.73 8.31
C GLU A 842 21.35 16.81 7.05
N ALA A 843 20.12 16.28 7.09
CA ALA A 843 19.19 16.33 5.97
C ALA A 843 18.58 17.73 5.83
N SER A 844 18.21 18.35 6.96
CA SER A 844 17.62 19.68 6.98
C SER A 844 18.61 20.81 6.64
N TYR A 845 19.93 20.57 6.79
CA TYR A 845 20.97 21.51 6.36
C TYR A 845 20.98 21.72 4.84
N TYR A 846 20.72 20.66 4.05
CA TYR A 846 20.62 20.77 2.59
C TYR A 846 19.19 21.06 2.12
N LEU A 847 18.19 20.30 2.59
CA LEU A 847 16.82 20.34 2.07
C LEU A 847 15.82 20.83 3.12
N ALA A 848 15.06 21.87 2.78
CA ALA A 848 14.05 22.45 3.66
C ALA A 848 13.06 21.39 4.18
N LYS A 849 12.78 21.42 5.50
CA LYS A 849 11.82 20.55 6.20
C LYS A 849 12.02 19.03 5.95
N THR A 850 13.24 18.59 5.68
CA THR A 850 13.55 17.18 5.34
C THR A 850 14.28 16.47 6.49
N LYS A 851 13.75 15.33 6.97
CA LYS A 851 14.33 14.55 8.10
C LYS A 851 15.20 13.36 7.68
N LEU A 852 15.12 12.94 6.42
CA LEU A 852 15.92 11.87 5.82
C LEU A 852 16.16 12.24 4.36
N ALA A 853 17.42 12.33 3.96
CA ALA A 853 17.82 12.62 2.59
C ALA A 853 18.96 11.69 2.17
N VAL A 854 19.14 11.49 0.87
CA VAL A 854 20.30 10.80 0.32
C VAL A 854 20.98 11.74 -0.65
N LYS A 855 22.24 12.09 -0.33
CA LYS A 855 23.15 12.78 -1.25
C LYS A 855 23.88 11.73 -2.09
N ILE A 856 23.97 11.93 -3.39
CA ILE A 856 24.73 11.09 -4.32
C ILE A 856 25.84 11.93 -4.93
N SER A 857 27.09 11.55 -4.67
CA SER A 857 28.28 12.14 -5.29
C SER A 857 28.64 11.27 -6.49
N ILE A 858 28.37 11.76 -7.70
CA ILE A 858 28.54 11.06 -8.97
C ILE A 858 29.99 11.18 -9.45
N THR A 859 30.57 10.05 -9.88
CA THR A 859 31.95 9.95 -10.37
C THR A 859 32.03 9.72 -11.87
N ALA A 860 30.98 9.15 -12.49
CA ALA A 860 30.87 9.01 -13.95
C ALA A 860 29.41 9.09 -14.39
N ALA A 861 29.15 9.71 -15.54
CA ALA A 861 27.81 9.86 -16.11
C ALA A 861 27.84 9.73 -17.64
N LYS A 862 26.74 9.26 -18.24
CA LYS A 862 26.52 9.19 -19.69
C LYS A 862 25.13 9.69 -20.03
N PHE A 863 25.05 10.71 -20.88
CA PHE A 863 23.79 11.21 -21.41
C PHE A 863 23.59 10.73 -22.86
N VAL A 864 22.54 9.95 -23.10
CA VAL A 864 22.25 9.29 -24.37
C VAL A 864 20.87 9.73 -24.89
N LYS A 865 20.82 10.24 -26.12
CA LYS A 865 19.57 10.59 -26.81
C LYS A 865 18.96 9.35 -27.48
N SER A 866 17.63 9.22 -27.42
CA SER A 866 16.86 8.07 -27.95
C SER A 866 17.43 6.68 -27.60
N GLY A 867 17.98 6.54 -26.39
CA GLY A 867 18.62 5.32 -25.89
C GLY A 867 17.68 4.32 -25.21
N LEU A 868 16.39 4.65 -25.07
CA LEU A 868 15.38 3.80 -24.43
C LEU A 868 14.41 3.18 -25.47
N PRO A 869 14.03 1.90 -25.31
CA PRO A 869 13.11 1.21 -26.21
C PRO A 869 11.63 1.59 -26.03
N PHE A 870 11.34 2.66 -25.28
CA PHE A 870 9.99 3.11 -24.95
C PHE A 870 9.87 4.64 -24.81
N ARG A 871 8.64 5.14 -24.89
CA ARG A 871 8.20 6.46 -24.42
C ARG A 871 7.02 6.30 -23.45
N GLY A 872 6.66 7.37 -22.76
CA GLY A 872 5.56 7.38 -21.79
C GLY A 872 4.82 8.71 -21.73
N ALA A 873 3.54 8.74 -22.13
CA ALA A 873 2.71 9.92 -21.99
C ALA A 873 2.26 10.09 -20.53
N LEU A 874 2.42 11.29 -19.95
CA LEU A 874 2.10 11.55 -18.54
C LEU A 874 0.59 11.47 -18.27
N GLY A 875 0.21 10.68 -17.26
CA GLY A 875 -1.14 10.58 -16.72
C GLY A 875 -1.26 11.20 -15.32
N GLU A 876 -2.09 10.59 -14.46
CA GLU A 876 -2.27 11.04 -13.08
C GLU A 876 -0.98 10.94 -12.25
N TYR A 877 -0.57 12.05 -11.62
CA TYR A 877 0.38 12.04 -10.50
C TYR A 877 -0.08 11.12 -9.37
N SER A 878 0.87 10.55 -8.62
CA SER A 878 0.54 9.74 -7.44
C SER A 878 -0.17 10.60 -6.40
N PRO A 879 -1.29 10.16 -5.79
CA PRO A 879 -1.92 10.90 -4.70
C PRO A 879 -1.02 10.95 -3.45
N TYR A 880 -0.05 10.03 -3.38
CA TYR A 880 1.01 9.99 -2.38
C TYR A 880 2.21 10.89 -2.71
N ASN A 881 2.18 11.70 -3.77
CA ASN A 881 3.27 12.61 -4.07
C ASN A 881 3.42 13.66 -2.95
N PRO A 882 4.65 13.86 -2.45
CA PRO A 882 4.93 14.88 -1.45
C PRO A 882 5.09 16.26 -2.11
N PRO A 883 5.01 17.34 -1.31
CA PRO A 883 5.50 18.65 -1.71
C PRO A 883 6.97 18.58 -2.15
N VAL A 884 7.32 19.36 -3.19
CA VAL A 884 8.71 19.53 -3.62
C VAL A 884 9.51 20.15 -2.46
N ARG A 885 10.72 19.63 -2.22
CA ARG A 885 11.64 20.17 -1.21
C ARG A 885 12.78 20.88 -1.93
N HIS A 886 12.95 22.14 -1.59
CA HIS A 886 13.98 23.03 -2.12
C HIS A 886 15.26 22.95 -1.29
N LEU A 887 16.39 23.31 -1.91
CA LEU A 887 17.64 23.50 -1.17
C LEU A 887 17.55 24.75 -0.28
N LEU A 888 18.22 24.77 0.87
CA LEU A 888 18.37 25.99 1.66
C LEU A 888 19.25 27.07 1.01
N SER A 889 19.87 26.76 -0.14
CA SER A 889 20.52 27.73 -1.04
C SER A 889 19.60 28.25 -2.16
N GLU A 890 18.42 27.67 -2.36
CA GLU A 890 17.43 28.11 -3.36
C GLU A 890 16.40 29.12 -2.79
N HIS A 891 16.34 29.29 -1.47
CA HIS A 891 15.41 30.16 -0.74
C HIS A 891 16.16 30.91 0.38
N ASP A 892 15.56 31.95 0.96
CA ASP A 892 16.21 32.88 1.89
C ASP A 892 17.08 32.22 2.97
N ALA A 893 18.37 32.58 2.98
CA ALA A 893 19.38 32.08 3.91
C ALA A 893 19.04 32.29 5.40
N HIS A 894 18.14 33.24 5.70
CA HIS A 894 17.69 33.59 7.06
C HIS A 894 17.01 32.43 7.82
N ILE A 895 16.46 31.42 7.13
CA ILE A 895 15.79 30.29 7.79
C ILE A 895 16.81 29.28 8.36
N ALA A 896 18.02 29.19 7.78
CA ALA A 896 18.99 28.15 8.09
C ALA A 896 19.61 28.24 9.51
N GLU A 897 19.75 29.44 10.07
CA GLU A 897 20.31 29.64 11.41
C GLU A 897 19.27 29.47 12.54
N ALA A 898 17.98 29.66 12.22
CA ALA A 898 16.92 29.82 13.22
C ALA A 898 16.58 28.54 13.98
N SER A 899 16.76 27.36 13.36
CA SER A 899 16.40 26.04 13.88
C SER A 899 17.25 25.54 15.07
N SER A 900 17.97 26.45 15.75
CA SER A 900 18.88 26.19 16.87
C SER A 900 18.54 26.99 18.14
N ASN A 901 17.45 27.77 18.14
CA ASN A 901 17.20 28.78 19.17
C ASN A 901 16.34 28.36 20.36
N GLY A 902 15.73 27.16 20.34
CA GLY A 902 15.01 26.63 21.52
C GLY A 902 13.91 27.58 22.02
N ILE A 903 13.13 28.12 21.08
CA ILE A 903 11.97 28.98 21.35
C ILE A 903 10.72 28.10 21.31
N THR A 904 9.83 28.24 22.29
CA THR A 904 8.58 27.50 22.39
C THR A 904 7.41 28.47 22.48
N ALA A 905 6.34 28.21 21.74
CA ALA A 905 5.10 28.97 21.74
C ALA A 905 4.02 28.23 22.53
N SER A 906 3.61 28.76 23.68
CA SER A 906 2.55 28.20 24.52
C SER A 906 1.20 28.85 24.20
N LEU A 907 0.18 28.05 23.86
CA LEU A 907 -1.14 28.58 23.48
C LEU A 907 -1.90 29.10 24.71
N THR A 908 -2.08 30.42 24.81
CA THR A 908 -2.76 31.06 25.95
C THR A 908 -4.24 31.36 25.68
N LYS A 909 -4.63 31.65 24.43
CA LYS A 909 -6.01 32.05 24.08
C LYS A 909 -6.43 31.58 22.69
N ARG A 910 -7.72 31.26 22.52
CA ARG A 910 -8.38 31.04 21.22
C ARG A 910 -9.66 31.88 21.15
N GLU A 911 -9.77 32.72 20.12
CA GLU A 911 -10.98 33.49 19.78
C GLU A 911 -11.60 32.91 18.50
N VAL A 912 -12.86 32.46 18.57
CA VAL A 912 -13.58 31.94 17.40
C VAL A 912 -14.26 33.11 16.70
N LEU A 913 -13.77 33.51 15.52
CA LEU A 913 -14.29 34.67 14.78
C LEU A 913 -15.40 34.27 13.81
N THR A 914 -15.24 33.12 13.12
CA THR A 914 -16.24 32.61 12.16
C THR A 914 -16.35 31.07 12.27
N PRO A 915 -17.34 30.43 11.61
CA PRO A 915 -17.38 28.97 11.52
C PRO A 915 -16.11 28.35 10.91
N SER A 916 -15.32 29.13 10.16
CA SER A 916 -14.09 28.67 9.49
C SER A 916 -12.80 29.41 9.89
N ILE A 917 -12.88 30.49 10.67
CA ILE A 917 -11.72 31.34 11.04
C ILE A 917 -11.62 31.52 12.55
N ASP A 918 -10.39 31.38 13.08
CA ASP A 918 -10.05 31.55 14.49
C ASP A 918 -8.79 32.42 14.64
N ARG A 919 -8.68 33.16 15.74
CA ARG A 919 -7.43 33.77 16.21
C ARG A 919 -6.88 32.99 17.40
N TYR A 920 -5.57 32.79 17.42
CA TYR A 920 -4.82 32.11 18.46
C TYR A 920 -3.74 33.04 19.01
N THR A 921 -3.69 33.18 20.33
CA THR A 921 -2.62 33.89 21.03
C THR A 921 -1.64 32.88 21.62
N PHE A 922 -0.35 33.07 21.35
CA PHE A 922 0.73 32.29 21.97
C PHE A 922 1.66 33.22 22.76
N GLU A 923 2.11 32.75 23.92
CA GLU A 923 3.23 33.33 24.66
C GLU A 923 4.52 32.58 24.31
N LEU A 924 5.57 33.32 23.99
CA LEU A 924 6.88 32.79 23.60
C LEU A 924 7.82 32.69 24.80
N SER A 925 8.40 31.52 25.00
CA SER A 925 9.46 31.26 25.97
C SER A 925 10.74 30.81 25.27
N SER A 926 11.90 31.17 25.82
CA SER A 926 13.21 30.70 25.35
C SER A 926 14.27 30.88 26.44
N THR A 927 15.37 30.14 26.32
CA THR A 927 16.59 30.31 27.13
C THR A 927 17.55 31.36 26.54
N LYS A 928 17.34 31.78 25.29
CA LYS A 928 18.05 32.87 24.61
C LYS A 928 17.16 34.12 24.53
N PRO A 929 17.71 35.34 24.37
CA PRO A 929 16.91 36.49 23.98
C PRO A 929 16.21 36.22 22.64
N ILE A 930 14.89 36.44 22.60
CA ILE A 930 14.09 36.32 21.38
C ILE A 930 14.34 37.58 20.55
N ASN A 931 14.82 37.41 19.32
CA ASN A 931 14.93 38.51 18.36
C ASN A 931 13.54 39.09 18.07
N ALA A 932 13.42 40.41 18.06
CA ALA A 932 12.17 41.08 17.69
C ALA A 932 11.77 40.70 16.26
N TRP A 933 10.52 40.30 16.05
CA TRP A 933 9.94 40.20 14.71
C TRP A 933 9.46 41.57 14.25
N HIS A 934 9.38 41.77 12.95
CA HIS A 934 8.82 42.97 12.35
C HIS A 934 7.37 42.75 11.92
N ALA A 935 6.56 43.81 11.93
CA ALA A 935 5.19 43.76 11.42
C ALA A 935 5.18 43.31 9.94
N GLY A 936 4.30 42.36 9.63
CA GLY A 936 4.23 41.70 8.32
C GLY A 936 4.94 40.35 8.24
N GLN A 937 5.86 40.02 9.16
CA GLN A 937 6.54 38.72 9.15
C GLN A 937 5.63 37.55 9.58
N TYR A 938 6.01 36.33 9.16
CA TYR A 938 5.41 35.08 9.60
C TYR A 938 6.24 34.36 10.66
N ILE A 939 5.56 33.59 11.51
CA ILE A 939 6.16 32.63 12.44
C ILE A 939 6.05 31.21 11.87
N THR A 940 7.09 30.40 12.05
CA THR A 940 7.14 28.99 11.63
C THR A 940 7.07 28.08 12.85
N LEU A 941 6.08 27.20 12.88
CA LEU A 941 5.74 26.34 14.02
C LEU A 941 5.74 24.85 13.63
N ASP A 942 6.30 23.99 14.48
CA ASP A 942 6.32 22.52 14.29
C ASP A 942 5.24 21.83 15.14
N PHE A 943 4.22 21.28 14.49
CA PHE A 943 3.13 20.54 15.16
C PHE A 943 3.29 19.01 15.09
N GLU A 944 4.41 18.46 14.60
CA GLU A 944 4.54 17.01 14.36
C GLU A 944 4.33 16.20 15.64
N GLN A 945 4.85 16.67 16.78
CA GLN A 945 4.75 15.95 18.06
C GLN A 945 3.30 15.80 18.57
N GLU A 946 2.43 16.74 18.20
CA GLU A 946 1.03 16.84 18.66
C GLU A 946 0.02 16.27 17.65
N VAL A 947 0.35 16.33 16.34
CA VAL A 947 -0.59 16.01 15.25
C VAL A 947 -0.23 14.72 14.51
N SER A 948 1.04 14.28 14.56
CA SER A 948 1.46 13.06 13.87
C SER A 948 0.90 11.80 14.55
N ASN A 949 0.12 11.03 13.80
CA ASN A 949 -0.37 9.72 14.21
C ASN A 949 0.73 8.62 14.13
N GLY A 950 2.01 9.04 14.05
CA GLY A 950 3.14 8.18 13.72
C GLY A 950 3.10 7.70 12.27
N TYR A 951 3.88 6.65 11.99
CA TYR A 951 3.97 6.08 10.65
C TYR A 951 2.73 5.25 10.29
N SER A 952 2.07 5.62 9.19
CA SER A 952 1.22 4.70 8.42
C SER A 952 1.91 4.27 7.12
N HIS A 953 1.76 3.00 6.76
CA HIS A 953 2.24 2.50 5.47
C HIS A 953 1.40 3.02 4.29
N MET A 954 0.08 3.14 4.47
CA MET A 954 -0.89 3.62 3.47
C MET A 954 -2.00 4.40 4.18
N ALA A 955 -2.54 5.43 3.53
CA ALA A 955 -3.61 6.27 4.05
C ALA A 955 -4.57 6.62 2.91
N ASP A 956 -5.24 5.61 2.35
CA ASP A 956 -6.02 5.79 1.10
C ASP A 956 -7.25 6.73 1.24
N HIS A 957 -7.53 7.22 2.46
CA HIS A 957 -8.54 8.24 2.75
C HIS A 957 -7.97 9.67 2.86
N ASP A 958 -6.66 9.81 3.13
CA ASP A 958 -5.89 11.06 3.14
C ASP A 958 -4.44 10.73 2.75
N PRO A 959 -4.14 10.54 1.45
CA PRO A 959 -2.81 10.11 1.01
C PRO A 959 -1.69 11.12 1.28
N GLN A 960 -2.03 12.40 1.44
CA GLN A 960 -1.08 13.49 1.66
C GLN A 960 -0.59 13.54 3.11
N SER A 961 -1.44 13.20 4.09
CA SER A 961 -1.08 13.13 5.53
C SER A 961 0.17 12.30 5.85
N ILE A 962 0.54 11.36 4.98
CA ILE A 962 1.72 10.48 5.12
C ILE A 962 3.05 11.19 4.84
N ASN A 963 3.03 12.31 4.11
CA ASN A 963 4.21 13.13 3.82
C ASN A 963 4.07 14.57 4.33
N ASP A 964 3.02 14.86 5.11
CA ASP A 964 2.88 16.13 5.83
C ASP A 964 3.97 16.21 6.90
N ASP A 965 4.68 17.32 6.94
CA ASP A 965 5.68 17.63 7.97
C ASP A 965 5.04 18.22 9.23
N TYR A 966 3.75 18.57 9.17
CA TYR A 966 3.00 19.31 10.20
C TYR A 966 3.64 20.66 10.60
N VAL A 967 4.64 21.13 9.85
CA VAL A 967 5.28 22.43 10.03
C VAL A 967 4.51 23.47 9.23
N ARG A 968 4.03 24.52 9.90
CA ARG A 968 3.23 25.58 9.26
C ARG A 968 3.80 26.97 9.52
N THR A 969 3.79 27.77 8.46
CA THR A 969 4.01 29.21 8.49
C THR A 969 2.68 29.91 8.68
N PHE A 970 2.65 30.93 9.54
CA PHE A 970 1.48 31.78 9.76
C PHE A 970 1.94 33.23 9.93
N THR A 971 1.35 34.18 9.20
CA THR A 971 1.65 35.60 9.42
C THR A 971 1.32 36.00 10.85
N VAL A 972 2.23 36.71 11.51
CA VAL A 972 1.94 37.32 12.81
C VAL A 972 0.96 38.46 12.57
N SER A 973 -0.25 38.33 13.13
CA SER A 973 -1.36 39.27 12.97
C SER A 973 -1.47 40.31 14.08
N SER A 974 -0.56 40.26 15.07
CA SER A 974 -0.36 41.29 16.11
C SER A 974 0.88 42.15 15.81
N PRO A 975 0.86 43.44 16.16
CA PRO A 975 2.07 44.27 16.18
C PRO A 975 3.16 43.72 17.13
N PRO A 976 4.45 44.05 16.92
CA PRO A 976 5.56 43.61 17.76
C PRO A 976 5.70 44.45 19.05
N ASP A 977 4.63 44.55 19.85
CA ASP A 977 4.58 45.49 20.99
C ASP A 977 5.40 45.06 22.22
N ASN A 978 5.60 43.75 22.43
CA ASN A 978 6.17 43.20 23.67
C ASN A 978 7.18 42.05 23.49
N ASN A 979 7.51 41.64 22.25
CA ASN A 979 8.41 40.52 21.89
C ASN A 979 8.10 39.14 22.56
N LYS A 980 6.98 38.99 23.27
CA LYS A 980 6.57 37.77 23.97
C LYS A 980 5.21 37.22 23.54
N GLU A 981 4.26 38.07 23.19
CA GLU A 981 2.94 37.62 22.71
C GLU A 981 2.88 37.71 21.18
N VAL A 982 2.53 36.60 20.53
CA VAL A 982 2.21 36.57 19.09
C VAL A 982 0.78 36.09 18.87
N GLN A 983 0.04 36.77 18.00
CA GLN A 983 -1.29 36.36 17.60
C GLN A 983 -1.30 35.93 16.13
N ILE A 984 -1.79 34.72 15.84
CA ILE A 984 -2.01 34.26 14.46
C ILE A 984 -3.52 34.14 14.20
N THR A 985 -3.97 34.59 13.04
CA THR A 985 -5.38 34.46 12.61
C THR A 985 -5.43 33.51 11.42
N THR A 986 -6.16 32.40 11.54
CA THR A 986 -6.03 31.26 10.62
C THR A 986 -7.39 30.80 10.10
N ARG A 987 -7.43 30.28 8.87
CA ARG A 987 -8.60 29.55 8.34
C ARG A 987 -8.40 28.06 8.57
N LYS A 988 -9.48 27.37 8.94
CA LYS A 988 -9.56 25.92 9.13
C LYS A 988 -9.35 25.15 7.81
N HIS A 989 -8.09 24.83 7.50
CA HIS A 989 -7.62 24.02 6.37
C HIS A 989 -6.49 23.06 6.80
N GLY A 990 -6.48 21.82 6.31
CA GLY A 990 -5.47 20.80 6.68
C GLY A 990 -5.51 20.32 8.14
N PRO A 991 -4.62 19.39 8.54
CA PRO A 991 -4.68 18.74 9.85
C PRO A 991 -4.32 19.68 11.01
N VAL A 992 -3.32 20.53 10.86
CA VAL A 992 -2.80 21.43 11.93
C VAL A 992 -3.86 22.43 12.43
N THR A 993 -4.55 23.14 11.54
CA THR A 993 -5.59 24.09 11.97
C THR A 993 -6.85 23.39 12.47
N ASN A 994 -7.14 22.18 11.96
CA ASN A 994 -8.19 21.31 12.51
C ASN A 994 -7.86 20.84 13.94
N PHE A 995 -6.60 20.54 14.24
CA PHE A 995 -6.11 20.25 15.58
C PHE A 995 -6.28 21.47 16.49
N LEU A 996 -5.74 22.63 16.10
CA LEU A 996 -5.88 23.89 16.85
C LEU A 996 -7.34 24.27 17.17
N ARG A 997 -8.29 24.09 16.23
CA ARG A 997 -9.72 24.34 16.45
C ARG A 997 -10.39 23.28 17.34
N LYS A 998 -9.86 22.06 17.42
CA LYS A 998 -10.34 20.98 18.29
C LYS A 998 -9.68 20.96 19.68
N HIS A 999 -8.50 21.56 19.83
CA HIS A 999 -7.72 21.52 21.07
C HIS A 999 -8.53 22.04 22.26
N ASN A 1000 -8.26 21.51 23.46
CA ASN A 1000 -8.91 21.91 24.69
C ASN A 1000 -8.06 23.01 25.38
N PRO A 1001 -8.49 24.28 25.46
CA PRO A 1001 -7.69 25.36 26.04
C PRO A 1001 -7.38 25.22 27.54
N ARG A 1002 -7.90 24.18 28.21
CA ARG A 1002 -7.52 23.81 29.59
C ARG A 1002 -6.30 22.89 29.66
N VAL A 1003 -5.80 22.40 28.52
CA VAL A 1003 -4.59 21.58 28.41
C VAL A 1003 -3.50 22.48 27.82
N PRO A 1004 -2.36 22.68 28.50
CA PRO A 1004 -1.22 23.38 27.93
C PRO A 1004 -0.83 22.80 26.57
N LEU A 1005 -0.45 23.66 25.63
CA LEU A 1005 -0.02 23.26 24.30
C LEU A 1005 1.23 24.07 23.95
N GLU A 1006 2.38 23.41 23.98
CA GLU A 1006 3.70 23.99 23.77
C GLU A 1006 4.24 23.54 22.41
N ILE A 1007 4.35 24.49 21.49
CA ILE A 1007 4.71 24.25 20.09
C ILE A 1007 6.12 24.78 19.82
N PRO A 1008 7.09 23.95 19.37
CA PRO A 1008 8.41 24.44 18.98
C PRO A 1008 8.33 25.47 17.85
N VAL A 1009 9.05 26.59 18.03
CA VAL A 1009 9.18 27.65 17.02
C VAL A 1009 10.48 27.42 16.25
N ILE A 1010 10.37 27.26 14.93
CA ILE A 1010 11.54 27.11 14.05
C ILE A 1010 12.19 28.47 13.76
N GLY A 1011 11.39 29.53 13.64
CA GLY A 1011 11.87 30.90 13.42
C GLY A 1011 10.79 31.85 12.89
N PHE A 1012 11.20 33.09 12.63
CA PHE A 1012 10.42 34.10 11.92
C PHE A 1012 11.00 34.34 10.52
N GLY A 1013 10.17 34.73 9.56
CA GLY A 1013 10.58 35.02 8.18
C GLY A 1013 9.60 35.96 7.46
N GLY A 1014 9.88 36.27 6.20
CA GLY A 1014 9.10 37.19 5.37
C GLY A 1014 9.96 38.35 4.85
N GLU A 1015 9.76 38.72 3.59
CA GLU A 1015 10.58 39.71 2.89
C GLU A 1015 10.45 41.11 3.49
N GLU A 1016 11.57 41.85 3.57
CA GLU A 1016 11.52 43.30 3.83
C GLU A 1016 10.76 44.05 2.72
N GLY A 1017 10.76 43.51 1.51
CA GLY A 1017 9.99 44.00 0.36
C GLY A 1017 8.48 44.02 0.57
N PHE A 1018 7.94 43.19 1.45
CA PHE A 1018 6.50 43.11 1.71
C PHE A 1018 5.98 44.06 2.80
N ARG A 1019 6.88 44.88 3.39
CA ARG A 1019 6.50 45.92 4.35
C ARG A 1019 5.91 47.16 3.65
N ILE A 1020 4.80 47.66 4.18
CA ILE A 1020 4.13 48.88 3.72
C ILE A 1020 4.96 50.10 4.18
N PRO A 1021 5.38 51.00 3.27
CA PRO A 1021 6.10 52.23 3.64
C PRO A 1021 5.31 53.11 4.61
N LEU A 1022 6.02 53.71 5.58
CA LEU A 1022 5.46 54.63 6.58
C LEU A 1022 5.59 56.12 6.17
N GLU A 1023 6.05 56.39 4.95
CA GLU A 1023 6.28 57.75 4.45
C GLU A 1023 4.98 58.45 4.07
N SER A 1024 4.63 59.56 4.74
CA SER A 1024 3.42 60.34 4.46
C SER A 1024 3.35 60.93 3.05
N ASN A 1025 4.51 61.11 2.39
CA ASN A 1025 4.65 61.57 1.00
C ASN A 1025 5.10 60.44 0.05
N GLY A 1026 5.03 59.18 0.49
CA GLY A 1026 5.53 58.01 -0.25
C GLY A 1026 4.62 57.57 -1.42
N PRO A 1027 5.03 56.52 -2.16
CA PRO A 1027 4.20 55.90 -3.20
C PRO A 1027 2.89 55.33 -2.63
N GLN A 1028 1.79 55.47 -3.38
CA GLN A 1028 0.48 54.97 -2.97
C GLN A 1028 0.51 53.45 -2.81
N SER A 1029 0.40 52.98 -1.57
CA SER A 1029 0.39 51.56 -1.26
C SER A 1029 -1.02 51.00 -1.43
N VAL A 1030 -1.16 49.95 -2.25
CA VAL A 1030 -2.42 49.30 -2.55
C VAL A 1030 -2.33 47.83 -2.17
N PHE A 1031 -2.95 47.45 -1.06
CA PHE A 1031 -2.94 46.08 -0.58
C PHE A 1031 -4.19 45.33 -1.06
N ILE A 1032 -4.01 44.14 -1.65
CA ILE A 1032 -5.08 43.30 -2.18
C ILE A 1032 -5.11 41.99 -1.41
N ALA A 1033 -6.13 41.84 -0.55
CA ALA A 1033 -6.27 40.74 0.39
C ALA A 1033 -7.47 39.84 0.05
N ALA A 1034 -7.37 38.53 0.31
CA ALA A 1034 -8.50 37.62 0.23
C ALA A 1034 -8.63 36.72 1.46
N GLY A 1035 -9.81 36.67 2.09
CA GLY A 1035 -10.03 35.87 3.28
C GLY A 1035 -9.13 36.29 4.44
N VAL A 1036 -8.32 35.35 4.94
CA VAL A 1036 -7.33 35.57 6.00
C VAL A 1036 -6.03 36.22 5.52
N GLY A 1037 -5.85 36.46 4.21
CA GLY A 1037 -4.74 37.25 3.65
C GLY A 1037 -4.75 38.73 4.03
N ILE A 1038 -5.65 39.14 4.93
CA ILE A 1038 -5.58 40.42 5.65
C ILE A 1038 -4.49 40.43 6.73
N THR A 1039 -4.01 39.25 7.17
CA THR A 1039 -3.11 39.11 8.32
C THR A 1039 -1.80 39.91 8.27
N PRO A 1040 -1.12 40.12 7.11
CA PRO A 1040 0.05 41.00 7.04
C PRO A 1040 -0.31 42.47 7.30
N VAL A 1041 -1.52 42.89 6.95
CA VAL A 1041 -2.04 44.24 7.20
C VAL A 1041 -2.38 44.44 8.67
N LEU A 1042 -2.92 43.43 9.36
CA LEU A 1042 -3.34 43.56 10.78
C LEU A 1042 -2.19 43.99 11.70
N ALA A 1043 -0.98 43.47 11.49
CA ALA A 1043 0.19 43.86 12.28
C ALA A 1043 0.80 45.22 11.86
N GLN A 1044 0.63 45.63 10.59
CA GLN A 1044 1.24 46.84 10.02
C GLN A 1044 0.34 48.09 10.12
N ALA A 1045 -0.98 47.92 10.01
CA ALA A 1045 -1.95 49.00 9.89
C ALA A 1045 -1.90 50.03 11.03
N PRO A 1046 -1.68 49.69 12.32
CA PRO A 1046 -1.54 50.69 13.37
C PRO A 1046 -0.43 51.71 13.07
N ALA A 1047 0.75 51.26 12.63
CA ALA A 1047 1.86 52.13 12.28
C ALA A 1047 1.58 52.94 10.99
N VAL A 1048 1.05 52.29 9.95
CA VAL A 1048 0.72 52.91 8.64
C VAL A 1048 -0.30 54.05 8.83
N LEU A 1049 -1.35 53.81 9.61
CA LEU A 1049 -2.41 54.79 9.90
C LEU A 1049 -1.91 55.92 10.81
N GLN A 1050 -1.07 55.61 11.80
CA GLN A 1050 -0.46 56.63 12.69
C GLN A 1050 0.42 57.62 11.91
N HIS A 1051 1.21 57.13 10.96
CA HIS A 1051 2.08 57.96 10.09
C HIS A 1051 1.32 58.61 8.92
N LYS A 1052 0.02 58.31 8.77
CA LYS A 1052 -0.84 58.79 7.67
C LYS A 1052 -0.24 58.50 6.28
N ALA A 1053 0.41 57.34 6.13
CA ALA A 1053 1.00 56.94 4.86
C ALA A 1053 -0.09 56.70 3.79
N PRO A 1054 0.12 57.04 2.50
CA PRO A 1054 -0.86 56.82 1.44
C PRO A 1054 -1.17 55.34 1.25
N PHE A 1055 -2.31 54.88 1.78
CA PHE A 1055 -2.69 53.47 1.86
C PHE A 1055 -4.13 53.21 1.45
N ALA A 1056 -4.35 52.13 0.69
CA ALA A 1056 -5.67 51.66 0.29
C ALA A 1056 -5.72 50.12 0.35
N LEU A 1057 -6.82 49.57 0.87
CA LEU A 1057 -7.05 48.14 1.03
C LEU A 1057 -8.22 47.67 0.16
N LEU A 1058 -7.98 46.70 -0.73
CA LEU A 1058 -9.00 45.99 -1.48
C LEU A 1058 -9.14 44.57 -0.89
N TRP A 1059 -10.18 44.33 -0.10
CA TRP A 1059 -10.33 43.06 0.63
C TRP A 1059 -11.53 42.26 0.11
N THR A 1060 -11.29 41.02 -0.33
CA THR A 1060 -12.36 40.10 -0.75
C THR A 1060 -12.69 39.10 0.36
N LEU A 1061 -13.96 39.06 0.77
CA LEU A 1061 -14.52 38.10 1.74
C LEU A 1061 -15.73 37.34 1.17
N ARG A 1062 -16.12 36.30 1.90
CA ARG A 1062 -17.45 35.69 1.81
C ARG A 1062 -18.35 36.28 2.90
N TYR A 1063 -19.66 36.32 2.67
CA TYR A 1063 -20.63 36.77 3.68
C TYR A 1063 -20.54 36.00 5.01
N GLU A 1064 -20.25 34.69 4.97
CA GLU A 1064 -20.06 33.86 6.18
C GLU A 1064 -18.89 34.33 7.08
N ASP A 1065 -17.90 35.00 6.50
CA ASP A 1065 -16.71 35.52 7.20
C ASP A 1065 -16.78 37.03 7.51
N LEU A 1066 -17.91 37.70 7.25
CA LEU A 1066 -18.12 39.12 7.57
C LEU A 1066 -17.79 39.52 9.04
N PRO A 1067 -18.00 38.65 10.07
CA PRO A 1067 -17.54 38.95 11.43
C PRO A 1067 -16.04 39.20 11.58
N LEU A 1068 -15.19 38.65 10.70
CA LEU A 1068 -13.74 38.96 10.70
C LEU A 1068 -13.49 40.44 10.36
N ALA A 1069 -14.25 41.02 9.42
CA ALA A 1069 -14.14 42.44 9.08
C ALA A 1069 -14.61 43.33 10.24
N SER A 1070 -15.71 42.95 10.91
CA SER A 1070 -16.21 43.68 12.09
C SER A 1070 -15.18 43.70 13.23
N ASP A 1071 -14.63 42.55 13.64
CA ASP A 1071 -13.58 42.49 14.68
C ASP A 1071 -12.30 43.24 14.25
N THR A 1072 -11.95 43.20 12.96
CA THR A 1072 -10.81 43.95 12.39
C THR A 1072 -10.99 45.47 12.53
N PHE A 1073 -12.14 46.02 12.10
CA PHE A 1073 -12.38 47.46 12.16
C PHE A 1073 -12.55 47.98 13.60
N ILE A 1074 -13.09 47.15 14.51
CA ILE A 1074 -13.19 47.48 15.95
C ILE A 1074 -11.79 47.56 16.58
N ARG A 1075 -10.87 46.65 16.21
CA ARG A 1075 -9.50 46.61 16.79
C ARG A 1075 -8.50 47.55 16.12
N THR A 1076 -8.75 48.00 14.89
CA THR A 1076 -7.88 48.93 14.17
C THR A 1076 -8.67 50.16 13.68
N PRO A 1077 -8.90 51.16 14.55
CA PRO A 1077 -9.64 52.37 14.21
C PRO A 1077 -9.07 53.08 12.98
N GLY A 1078 -9.95 53.50 12.06
CA GLY A 1078 -9.59 54.18 10.82
C GLY A 1078 -9.28 53.26 9.64
N LEU A 1079 -9.06 51.95 9.85
CA LEU A 1079 -8.82 50.99 8.75
C LEU A 1079 -10.04 50.84 7.82
N SER A 1080 -11.26 51.01 8.34
CA SER A 1080 -12.51 51.00 7.55
C SER A 1080 -12.51 52.05 6.44
N ASN A 1081 -12.08 53.29 6.75
CA ASN A 1081 -12.09 54.44 5.85
C ASN A 1081 -11.21 54.26 4.60
N VAL A 1082 -10.17 53.41 4.69
CA VAL A 1082 -9.24 53.09 3.60
C VAL A 1082 -9.56 51.74 2.92
N THR A 1083 -10.65 51.08 3.32
CA THR A 1083 -11.03 49.74 2.84
C THR A 1083 -12.18 49.76 1.84
N THR A 1084 -11.96 49.13 0.68
CA THR A 1084 -13.03 48.65 -0.21
C THR A 1084 -13.24 47.15 0.04
N LEU A 1085 -14.43 46.77 0.52
CA LEU A 1085 -14.77 45.40 0.89
C LEU A 1085 -15.64 44.73 -0.19
N PHE A 1086 -15.09 43.71 -0.85
CA PHE A 1086 -15.76 42.91 -1.89
C PHE A 1086 -16.38 41.66 -1.27
N LEU A 1087 -17.71 41.48 -1.43
CA LEU A 1087 -18.45 40.39 -0.81
C LEU A 1087 -19.00 39.38 -1.81
N THR A 1088 -18.96 38.11 -1.41
CA THR A 1088 -19.30 36.95 -2.24
C THR A 1088 -20.09 35.90 -1.46
N GLY A 1089 -20.90 35.10 -2.16
CA GLY A 1089 -21.84 34.14 -1.54
C GLY A 1089 -23.24 34.72 -1.35
N GLN A 1090 -24.06 34.07 -0.51
CA GLN A 1090 -25.40 34.56 -0.16
C GLN A 1090 -25.35 35.42 1.12
N PRO A 1091 -26.19 36.47 1.25
CA PRO A 1091 -26.25 37.29 2.45
C PRO A 1091 -26.90 36.53 3.61
N ASP A 1092 -26.19 36.46 4.74
CA ASP A 1092 -26.60 35.75 5.97
C ASP A 1092 -26.72 36.70 7.18
N LYS A 1093 -26.07 37.88 7.12
CA LYS A 1093 -25.98 38.85 8.24
C LYS A 1093 -26.02 40.28 7.70
N GLN A 1094 -27.20 40.89 7.74
CA GLN A 1094 -27.43 42.24 7.23
C GLN A 1094 -26.86 43.31 8.17
N ASP A 1095 -27.04 43.16 9.48
CA ASP A 1095 -26.73 44.19 10.47
C ASP A 1095 -25.24 44.56 10.50
N LEU A 1096 -24.36 43.55 10.46
CA LEU A 1096 -22.90 43.72 10.39
C LEU A 1096 -22.43 44.39 9.09
N LEU A 1097 -23.24 44.33 8.03
CA LEU A 1097 -22.98 45.02 6.77
C LEU A 1097 -23.21 46.52 6.94
N GLU A 1098 -24.34 46.88 7.56
CA GLU A 1098 -24.69 48.26 7.87
C GLU A 1098 -23.73 48.87 8.90
N ASP A 1099 -23.25 48.08 9.88
CA ASP A 1099 -22.22 48.53 10.82
C ASP A 1099 -20.90 48.87 10.10
N ALA A 1100 -20.49 48.04 9.12
CA ALA A 1100 -19.29 48.30 8.31
C ALA A 1100 -19.46 49.50 7.37
N GLU A 1101 -20.63 49.64 6.73
CA GLU A 1101 -20.99 50.79 5.89
C GLU A 1101 -21.06 52.08 6.74
N ARG A 1102 -21.67 52.04 7.94
CA ARG A 1102 -21.69 53.16 8.92
C ARG A 1102 -20.31 53.49 9.50
N ALA A 1103 -19.38 52.54 9.55
CA ALA A 1103 -17.98 52.75 9.92
C ALA A 1103 -17.12 53.34 8.78
N GLY A 1104 -17.71 53.71 7.63
CA GLY A 1104 -17.02 54.35 6.50
C GLY A 1104 -16.45 53.38 5.45
N THR A 1105 -16.72 52.08 5.56
CA THR A 1105 -16.20 51.07 4.62
C THR A 1105 -16.97 51.12 3.30
N ARG A 1106 -16.26 51.17 2.16
CA ARG A 1106 -16.90 51.06 0.84
C ARG A 1106 -17.20 49.59 0.52
N VAL A 1107 -18.45 49.16 0.69
CA VAL A 1107 -18.88 47.78 0.40
C VAL A 1107 -19.28 47.60 -1.07
N VAL A 1108 -18.84 46.51 -1.70
CA VAL A 1108 -19.13 46.13 -3.09
C VAL A 1108 -19.63 44.68 -3.12
N LYS A 1109 -20.89 44.48 -3.53
CA LYS A 1109 -21.62 43.20 -3.40
C LYS A 1109 -21.40 42.28 -4.61
N ARG A 1110 -20.14 42.16 -5.05
CA ARG A 1110 -19.64 41.28 -6.13
C ARG A 1110 -18.17 40.88 -5.90
N ARG A 1111 -17.67 39.92 -6.70
CA ARG A 1111 -16.22 39.67 -6.82
C ARG A 1111 -15.49 40.92 -7.33
N ILE A 1112 -14.24 41.08 -6.91
CA ILE A 1112 -13.29 42.02 -7.50
C ILE A 1112 -13.02 41.67 -8.99
N GLY A 1113 -12.83 42.68 -9.83
CA GLY A 1113 -12.43 42.56 -11.24
C GLY A 1113 -11.29 43.53 -11.57
N ALA A 1114 -10.83 43.52 -12.83
CA ALA A 1114 -9.72 44.35 -13.29
C ALA A 1114 -9.96 45.84 -12.99
N ASP A 1115 -11.12 46.38 -13.37
CA ASP A 1115 -11.53 47.78 -13.23
C ASP A 1115 -11.32 48.36 -11.81
N ASP A 1116 -11.51 47.52 -10.77
CA ASP A 1116 -11.35 47.91 -9.37
C ASP A 1116 -9.88 48.17 -8.99
N VAL A 1117 -8.95 47.62 -9.76
CA VAL A 1117 -7.50 47.68 -9.60
C VAL A 1117 -6.89 48.66 -10.60
N GLU A 1118 -7.38 48.69 -11.84
CA GLU A 1118 -6.86 49.56 -12.92
C GLU A 1118 -6.89 51.04 -12.55
N ARG A 1119 -7.88 51.49 -11.77
CA ARG A 1119 -7.99 52.86 -11.24
C ARG A 1119 -6.82 53.33 -10.37
N PHE A 1120 -5.89 52.44 -9.99
CA PHE A 1120 -4.67 52.77 -9.24
C PHE A 1120 -3.39 52.68 -10.10
N LYS A 1121 -3.46 52.18 -11.34
CA LYS A 1121 -2.31 52.06 -12.23
C LYS A 1121 -1.69 53.42 -12.55
N GLY A 1122 -0.37 53.45 -12.76
CA GLY A 1122 0.39 54.64 -13.13
C GLY A 1122 0.52 55.74 -12.07
N GLN A 1123 -0.15 55.65 -10.91
CA GLN A 1123 -0.12 56.68 -9.85
C GLN A 1123 1.13 56.61 -8.94
N ASN A 1124 2.26 56.15 -9.47
CA ASN A 1124 3.43 55.70 -8.70
C ASN A 1124 3.02 54.75 -7.54
N ALA A 1125 2.06 53.85 -7.82
CA ALA A 1125 1.54 52.93 -6.83
C ALA A 1125 2.50 51.76 -6.58
N ARG A 1126 2.39 51.14 -5.40
CA ARG A 1126 3.03 49.87 -5.07
C ARG A 1126 1.96 48.88 -4.62
N PHE A 1127 1.84 47.77 -5.32
CA PHE A 1127 0.83 46.75 -5.08
C PHE A 1127 1.40 45.65 -4.18
N PHE A 1128 0.63 45.27 -3.16
CA PHE A 1128 0.96 44.21 -2.21
C PHE A 1128 -0.15 43.16 -2.25
N LEU A 1129 0.14 41.93 -2.66
CA LEU A 1129 -0.89 40.89 -2.85
C LEU A 1129 -0.75 39.78 -1.79
N CYS A 1130 -1.85 39.44 -1.14
CA CYS A 1130 -1.95 38.29 -0.23
C CYS A 1130 -3.31 37.59 -0.44
N THR A 1131 -3.33 36.65 -1.39
CA THR A 1131 -4.57 36.02 -1.86
C THR A 1131 -4.36 34.53 -2.17
N ALA A 1132 -5.45 33.79 -2.39
CA ALA A 1132 -5.36 32.39 -2.82
C ALA A 1132 -4.87 32.29 -4.29
N PRO A 1133 -4.13 31.23 -4.67
CA PRO A 1133 -3.44 31.13 -5.97
C PRO A 1133 -4.28 31.47 -7.21
N ALA A 1134 -5.56 31.09 -7.24
CA ALA A 1134 -6.45 31.36 -8.38
C ALA A 1134 -6.85 32.85 -8.54
N LEU A 1135 -6.70 33.67 -7.49
CA LEU A 1135 -6.83 35.13 -7.58
C LEU A 1135 -5.45 35.78 -7.78
N LEU A 1136 -4.39 35.23 -7.19
CA LEU A 1136 -3.02 35.70 -7.39
C LEU A 1136 -2.64 35.68 -8.88
N ALA A 1137 -2.79 34.54 -9.56
CA ALA A 1137 -2.51 34.41 -10.99
C ALA A 1137 -3.38 35.32 -11.89
N ALA A 1138 -4.59 35.70 -11.44
CA ALA A 1138 -5.41 36.68 -12.13
C ALA A 1138 -4.88 38.11 -11.93
N LEU A 1139 -4.47 38.44 -10.70
CA LEU A 1139 -3.88 39.73 -10.35
C LEU A 1139 -2.52 39.96 -11.04
N GLU A 1140 -1.68 38.95 -11.18
CA GLU A 1140 -0.44 39.02 -11.97
C GLU A 1140 -0.71 39.41 -13.43
N GLY A 1141 -1.73 38.81 -14.05
CA GLY A 1141 -2.18 39.20 -15.39
C GLY A 1141 -2.78 40.61 -15.45
N TRP A 1142 -3.50 41.05 -14.41
CA TRP A 1142 -4.09 42.40 -14.37
C TRP A 1142 -3.06 43.50 -14.05
N LEU A 1143 -1.97 43.20 -13.36
CA LEU A 1143 -0.94 44.14 -12.89
C LEU A 1143 0.36 44.07 -13.71
N LEU A 1144 0.33 43.47 -14.90
CA LEU A 1144 1.48 43.37 -15.79
C LEU A 1144 2.10 44.77 -16.06
N GLY A 1145 3.34 44.95 -15.62
CA GLY A 1145 4.11 46.20 -15.76
C GLY A 1145 4.11 47.13 -14.54
N GLU A 1146 3.33 46.83 -13.50
CA GLU A 1146 3.29 47.61 -12.24
C GLU A 1146 4.31 47.10 -11.20
N LYS A 1147 4.57 47.91 -10.16
CA LYS A 1147 5.41 47.51 -9.02
C LYS A 1147 4.63 46.62 -8.05
N VAL A 1148 4.65 45.31 -8.29
CA VAL A 1148 3.98 44.29 -7.46
C VAL A 1148 4.96 43.60 -6.52
N VAL A 1149 4.54 43.34 -5.29
CA VAL A 1149 5.14 42.37 -4.35
C VAL A 1149 4.02 41.45 -3.86
N TRP A 1150 4.28 40.15 -3.66
CA TRP A 1150 3.25 39.20 -3.24
C TRP A 1150 3.78 38.13 -2.29
N GLU A 1151 2.90 37.63 -1.42
CA GLU A 1151 3.09 36.38 -0.67
C GLU A 1151 2.00 35.38 -1.10
N ASP A 1152 2.40 34.16 -1.49
CA ASP A 1152 1.44 33.09 -1.82
C ASP A 1152 0.95 32.35 -0.57
N PHE A 1153 -0.35 32.11 -0.53
CA PHE A 1153 -1.05 31.35 0.51
C PHE A 1153 -1.72 30.11 -0.08
N GLY A 1154 -0.96 29.33 -0.86
CA GLY A 1154 -1.28 27.94 -1.21
C GLY A 1154 -1.30 27.04 0.04
N TYR A 1155 -2.50 26.59 0.42
CA TYR A 1155 -2.77 25.74 1.60
C TYR A 1155 -2.99 24.26 1.28
#